data_AF-A0A1H6DG02-F1
#
_entry.id   AF-A0A1H6DG02-F1
#
_cell.length_a   1.000
_cell.length_b   1.000
_cell.length_c   1.000
_cell.angle_alpha   90.00
_cell.angle_beta   90.00
_cell.angle_gamma   90.00
#
_symmetry.space_group_name_H-M   'P 1'
#
loop_
_entity.id
_entity.type
_entity.pdbx_description
1 polymer ?
#
loop_
_entity_poly.entity_id
_entity_poly.type
_entity_poly.pdbx_seq_one_letter_code
_entity_poly.pdbx_strand_id
1 'polypeptide(L)'
;MKRPVRGLLAALTGGLLAVAGLSVTAAPAAHAEDNGVGAKPLLGWSSWSFVRSHPTAAVIEAQAKALKTSGLANDGYVYANVDDFWYHCPGSQGPDVDQYGRWVTDETKFPPRGDENGIQVVADYVHSLGLKFGLYVTPGISKQAVAQNTPIKGTSYHADDIATTTGEANYNCGGMVGIDYSKPGAQDFVNSWADQFAGWGIDYLKIDGVGTPDQQDVQAWSDALRKTGRPIHLELSNNLDINNAATWKKLANGWRTGGDIECYCGANGSSYPLTSWSSISSRFDQVAAWAPYGGPGGYNDYDSLEVGNGANDGLTPDERKTQMSLWSLAAAPLTLGTDLTHLDPADLALLKNRDVLGVDQDGIDAKRISSDGAAQVFAKTEPNGDTVVGLFNTGSAPKLVSAAAPALGLPAAPDYSLTDLWTHQATESAGTVASVVPGHGVALYRITPLKKASATLPPSTALTVGGLDAPTQSSPVPLTETFTDYGANTLKNVTLTLGAPKGAGVTPAAPVRFGSVPSGGTVEYPFTVTVPAGPGPFDTAAVTAKVTYTSRSGSEQATAGATVDAAKPVGSPYKTFASTTAGFGRSGTQLGIRAQGSDVYGSTNEYGAIYQPGAEHDGSTTVVKVTAQTNTDPWAKAGIMVRNDITNASGSPGFLILAVTPGNGYALQWDSHGNGQLDSNQSRDQAVTPVWLKLVRNGTTFTGSYSTDDSTWTQVGSVSVPQAAATQDVGVFATAHSAGSTGEADFDSFTTS
;
A
#
# COMPACT_ATOMS: atom_id res chain seq x y z
N MET A 1 -14.30 -33.05 81.72
CA MET A 1 -12.96 -33.02 82.34
C MET A 1 -12.17 -31.85 81.77
N LYS A 2 -11.62 -31.03 82.68
CA LYS A 2 -10.61 -29.93 82.49
C LYS A 2 -9.35 -30.50 81.78
N ARG A 3 -8.48 -29.82 81.02
CA ARG A 3 -8.08 -28.40 80.81
C ARG A 3 -7.09 -28.34 79.57
N PRO A 4 -6.52 -27.17 79.15
CA PRO A 4 -6.21 -26.77 77.76
C PRO A 4 -4.70 -26.50 77.47
N VAL A 5 -4.33 -26.13 76.23
CA VAL A 5 -3.14 -25.29 75.92
C VAL A 5 -3.41 -24.35 74.71
N ARG A 6 -2.77 -23.18 74.76
CA ARG A 6 -2.88 -21.90 74.03
C ARG A 6 -2.27 -21.88 72.61
N GLY A 7 -2.63 -20.86 71.81
CA GLY A 7 -1.77 -20.31 70.74
C GLY A 7 -2.51 -19.45 69.70
N LEU A 8 -2.69 -18.15 69.96
CA LEU A 8 -2.11 -17.00 69.22
C LEU A 8 -2.99 -16.39 68.11
N LEU A 9 -3.20 -15.07 68.27
CA LEU A 9 -3.83 -14.13 67.33
C LEU A 9 -3.02 -13.99 66.03
N ALA A 10 -3.72 -13.88 64.90
CA ALA A 10 -3.31 -13.05 63.77
C ALA A 10 -4.55 -12.35 63.21
N ALA A 11 -4.62 -11.04 63.39
CA ALA A 11 -5.63 -10.17 62.81
C ALA A 11 -5.25 -9.84 61.36
N LEU A 12 -6.13 -10.14 60.40
CA LEU A 12 -6.07 -9.63 59.04
C LEU A 12 -7.31 -8.77 58.81
N THR A 13 -7.11 -7.46 58.94
CA THR A 13 -8.05 -6.41 58.55
C THR A 13 -8.25 -6.45 57.03
N GLY A 14 -9.48 -6.77 56.60
CA GLY A 14 -9.89 -6.62 55.21
C GLY A 14 -10.07 -5.15 54.85
N GLY A 15 -9.24 -4.64 53.94
CA GLY A 15 -9.46 -3.35 53.29
C GLY A 15 -10.43 -3.53 52.12
N LEU A 16 -11.64 -2.98 52.22
CA LEU A 16 -12.50 -2.73 51.07
C LEU A 16 -11.88 -1.58 50.25
N LEU A 17 -11.31 -1.91 49.08
CA LEU A 17 -11.06 -0.93 48.03
C LEU A 17 -12.37 -0.63 47.31
N ALA A 18 -12.94 0.54 47.59
CA ALA A 18 -14.00 1.12 46.76
C ALA A 18 -13.37 1.56 45.43
N VAL A 19 -13.58 0.77 44.38
CA VAL A 19 -13.29 1.18 43.00
C VAL A 19 -14.35 2.19 42.60
N ALA A 20 -13.97 3.48 42.58
CA ALA A 20 -14.77 4.51 41.94
C ALA A 20 -14.82 4.20 40.45
N GLY A 21 -15.97 3.71 39.98
CA GLY A 21 -16.24 3.53 38.56
C GLY A 21 -16.25 4.88 37.86
N LEU A 22 -15.19 5.16 37.10
CA LEU A 22 -15.22 6.18 36.07
C LEU A 22 -16.17 5.69 34.97
N SER A 23 -17.41 6.19 35.01
CA SER A 23 -18.36 6.07 33.91
C SER A 23 -17.77 6.84 32.72
N VAL A 24 -17.14 6.13 31.79
CA VAL A 24 -16.90 6.68 30.45
C VAL A 24 -18.27 6.80 29.81
N THR A 25 -18.85 8.00 29.81
CA THR A 25 -20.01 8.29 29.00
C THR A 25 -19.58 8.20 27.54
N ALA A 26 -19.91 7.09 26.88
CA ALA A 26 -19.83 6.98 25.43
C ALA A 26 -20.56 8.19 24.85
N ALA A 27 -19.88 8.93 23.98
CA ALA A 27 -20.53 9.99 23.21
C ALA A 27 -21.76 9.36 22.51
N PRO A 28 -22.92 10.04 22.48
CA PRO A 28 -24.06 9.55 21.73
C PRO A 28 -23.62 9.31 20.28
N ALA A 29 -23.88 8.10 19.77
CA ALA A 29 -23.58 7.77 18.39
C ALA A 29 -24.33 8.77 17.49
N ALA A 30 -23.59 9.61 16.76
CA ALA A 30 -24.18 10.47 15.76
C ALA A 30 -24.92 9.58 14.73
N HIS A 31 -26.17 9.92 14.45
CA HIS A 31 -26.90 9.31 13.34
C HIS A 31 -26.26 9.78 12.03
N ALA A 32 -26.10 8.85 11.08
CA ALA A 32 -25.59 9.18 9.76
C ALA A 32 -26.62 10.00 8.96
N GLU A 33 -26.17 10.71 7.92
CA GLU A 33 -27.03 11.45 6.99
C GLU A 33 -28.10 10.53 6.38
N ASP A 34 -29.38 10.86 6.58
CA ASP A 34 -30.54 10.06 6.10
C ASP A 34 -31.31 10.84 5.02
N ASN A 35 -30.67 10.97 3.86
CA ASN A 35 -31.23 11.56 2.64
C ASN A 35 -31.75 10.49 1.65
N GLY A 36 -31.87 9.23 2.09
CA GLY A 36 -32.33 8.10 1.29
C GLY A 36 -31.26 7.46 0.38
N VAL A 37 -30.00 7.88 0.46
CA VAL A 37 -28.84 7.22 -0.18
C VAL A 37 -27.83 6.74 0.88
N GLY A 38 -26.74 6.09 0.46
CA GLY A 38 -25.72 5.62 1.40
C GLY A 38 -26.15 4.45 2.29
N ALA A 39 -27.25 3.74 1.98
CA ALA A 39 -27.65 2.54 2.74
C ALA A 39 -26.68 1.36 2.55
N LYS A 40 -25.90 1.39 1.48
CA LYS A 40 -24.81 0.48 1.15
C LYS A 40 -23.62 1.29 0.62
N PRO A 41 -22.38 0.77 0.73
CA PRO A 41 -21.24 1.41 0.10
C PRO A 41 -21.47 1.57 -1.39
N LEU A 42 -21.03 2.70 -1.93
CA LEU A 42 -21.20 3.03 -3.34
C LEU A 42 -20.29 2.16 -4.21
N LEU A 43 -20.81 1.70 -5.35
CA LEU A 43 -20.03 1.01 -6.38
C LEU A 43 -20.08 1.85 -7.67
N GLY A 44 -18.94 2.23 -8.21
CA GLY A 44 -18.90 3.14 -9.35
C GLY A 44 -17.54 3.35 -9.96
N TRP A 45 -17.38 4.49 -10.63
CA TRP A 45 -16.16 4.92 -11.30
C TRP A 45 -15.98 6.43 -11.17
N SER A 46 -14.73 6.89 -11.04
CA SER A 46 -14.36 8.31 -11.05
C SER A 46 -13.27 8.58 -12.09
N SER A 47 -13.32 9.76 -12.70
CA SER A 47 -12.40 10.15 -13.77
C SER A 47 -10.99 10.53 -13.30
N TRP A 48 -10.75 10.72 -12.01
CA TRP A 48 -9.51 11.34 -11.51
C TRP A 48 -8.23 10.54 -11.83
N SER A 49 -8.19 9.24 -11.54
CA SER A 49 -6.95 8.46 -11.58
C SER A 49 -6.41 8.29 -13.01
N PHE A 50 -7.29 7.93 -13.96
CA PHE A 50 -6.92 7.71 -15.36
C PHE A 50 -7.10 8.95 -16.26
N VAL A 51 -8.31 9.52 -16.32
CA VAL A 51 -8.64 10.62 -17.27
C VAL A 51 -8.05 11.95 -16.80
N ARG A 52 -8.07 12.15 -15.48
CA ARG A 52 -7.42 13.25 -14.77
C ARG A 52 -7.78 14.62 -15.31
N SER A 53 -6.81 15.39 -15.80
CA SER A 53 -6.99 16.79 -16.22
C SER A 53 -7.64 16.97 -17.60
N HIS A 54 -8.03 15.88 -18.27
CA HIS A 54 -8.52 15.90 -19.64
C HIS A 54 -9.94 15.31 -19.82
N PRO A 55 -10.91 15.53 -18.90
CA PRO A 55 -12.25 15.04 -19.10
C PRO A 55 -12.93 15.84 -20.21
N THR A 56 -13.69 15.13 -21.06
CA THR A 56 -14.58 15.71 -22.07
C THR A 56 -15.86 14.89 -22.10
N ALA A 57 -16.95 15.46 -22.63
CA ALA A 57 -18.22 14.72 -22.77
C ALA A 57 -17.99 13.36 -23.45
N ALA A 58 -17.27 13.33 -24.57
CA ALA A 58 -16.99 12.09 -25.30
C ALA A 58 -16.21 11.05 -24.48
N VAL A 59 -15.22 11.48 -23.68
CA VAL A 59 -14.45 10.57 -22.82
C VAL A 59 -15.35 9.99 -21.73
N ILE A 60 -16.14 10.82 -21.05
CA ILE A 60 -17.01 10.39 -19.95
C ILE A 60 -18.13 9.46 -20.46
N GLU A 61 -18.74 9.79 -21.59
CA GLU A 61 -19.75 8.94 -22.25
C GLU A 61 -19.16 7.58 -22.66
N ALA A 62 -17.90 7.54 -23.11
CA ALA A 62 -17.22 6.29 -23.45
C ALA A 62 -16.98 5.42 -22.20
N GLN A 63 -16.53 6.02 -21.10
CA GLN A 63 -16.31 5.32 -19.82
C GLN A 63 -17.63 4.78 -19.25
N ALA A 64 -18.70 5.58 -19.24
CA ALA A 64 -20.02 5.16 -18.79
C ALA A 64 -20.59 4.02 -19.66
N LYS A 65 -20.41 4.10 -20.99
CA LYS A 65 -20.78 3.02 -21.89
C LYS A 65 -20.01 1.74 -21.58
N ALA A 66 -18.70 1.84 -21.35
CA ALA A 66 -17.87 0.70 -21.01
C ALA A 66 -18.25 0.06 -19.65
N LEU A 67 -18.60 0.88 -18.65
CA LEU A 67 -19.15 0.42 -17.37
C LEU A 67 -20.40 -0.45 -17.56
N LYS A 68 -21.30 -0.01 -18.46
CA LYS A 68 -22.49 -0.77 -18.81
C LYS A 68 -22.17 -2.05 -19.58
N THR A 69 -21.35 -1.96 -20.63
CA THR A 69 -21.14 -3.07 -21.58
C THR A 69 -20.20 -4.16 -21.06
N SER A 70 -19.31 -3.85 -20.11
CA SER A 70 -18.48 -4.84 -19.40
C SER A 70 -19.32 -5.77 -18.49
N GLY A 71 -20.53 -5.34 -18.16
CA GLY A 71 -21.43 -6.02 -17.23
C GLY A 71 -21.20 -5.67 -15.77
N LEU A 72 -20.23 -4.80 -15.43
CA LEU A 72 -20.00 -4.31 -14.06
C LEU A 72 -21.27 -3.67 -13.47
N ALA A 73 -22.05 -2.96 -14.30
CA ALA A 73 -23.34 -2.42 -13.88
C ALA A 73 -24.35 -3.47 -13.38
N ASN A 74 -24.25 -4.73 -13.85
CA ASN A 74 -25.12 -5.82 -13.35
C ASN A 74 -24.67 -6.35 -11.98
N ASP A 75 -23.41 -6.10 -11.62
CA ASP A 75 -22.82 -6.48 -10.34
C ASP A 75 -22.88 -5.33 -9.31
N GLY A 76 -23.42 -4.17 -9.70
CA GLY A 76 -23.77 -3.06 -8.80
C GLY A 76 -23.01 -1.75 -9.06
N TYR A 77 -21.99 -1.76 -9.91
CA TYR A 77 -21.23 -0.55 -10.26
C TYR A 77 -22.06 0.39 -11.15
N VAL A 78 -22.75 1.35 -10.55
CA VAL A 78 -23.74 2.17 -11.24
C VAL A 78 -23.42 3.65 -11.29
N TYR A 79 -22.43 4.13 -10.55
CA TYR A 79 -22.05 5.55 -10.58
C TYR A 79 -20.94 5.80 -11.59
N ALA A 80 -21.08 6.84 -12.41
CA ALA A 80 -20.05 7.37 -13.29
C ALA A 80 -19.85 8.86 -12.97
N ASN A 81 -18.71 9.16 -12.34
CA ASN A 81 -18.43 10.49 -11.79
C ASN A 81 -17.42 11.24 -12.65
N VAL A 82 -17.71 12.51 -12.92
CA VAL A 82 -16.73 13.46 -13.45
C VAL A 82 -16.12 14.19 -12.26
N ASP A 83 -14.82 14.00 -12.08
CA ASP A 83 -14.03 14.71 -11.08
C ASP A 83 -13.72 16.14 -11.57
N ASP A 84 -12.62 16.76 -11.13
CA ASP A 84 -12.25 18.13 -11.51
C ASP A 84 -12.15 18.35 -13.05
N PHE A 85 -12.07 19.62 -13.48
CA PHE A 85 -11.86 20.10 -14.85
C PHE A 85 -13.07 20.11 -15.80
N TRP A 86 -14.31 20.01 -15.28
CA TRP A 86 -15.54 20.16 -16.06
C TRP A 86 -15.94 21.61 -16.35
N TYR A 87 -15.40 22.56 -15.59
CA TYR A 87 -15.72 24.00 -15.63
C TYR A 87 -14.60 24.82 -16.29
N HIS A 88 -14.92 26.05 -16.66
CA HIS A 88 -13.95 26.97 -17.24
C HIS A 88 -13.06 27.60 -16.16
N CYS A 89 -11.76 27.32 -16.22
CA CYS A 89 -10.75 27.84 -15.29
C CYS A 89 -9.75 28.76 -16.02
N PRO A 90 -9.94 30.08 -15.99
CA PRO A 90 -9.09 31.04 -16.71
C PRO A 90 -7.77 31.40 -16.00
N GLY A 91 -7.56 30.98 -14.74
CA GLY A 91 -6.34 31.26 -13.97
C GLY A 91 -6.61 31.68 -12.53
N SER A 92 -5.74 32.51 -11.95
CA SER A 92 -5.68 32.78 -10.50
C SER A 92 -6.89 33.50 -9.89
N GLN A 93 -7.78 34.07 -10.71
CA GLN A 93 -9.08 34.59 -10.27
C GLN A 93 -10.11 33.51 -9.91
N GLY A 94 -9.79 32.23 -10.15
CA GLY A 94 -10.69 31.11 -9.90
C GLY A 94 -11.63 30.83 -11.08
N PRO A 95 -12.59 29.92 -10.90
CA PRO A 95 -13.52 29.51 -11.95
C PRO A 95 -14.34 30.69 -12.47
N ASP A 96 -14.61 30.69 -13.77
CA ASP A 96 -15.56 31.63 -14.35
C ASP A 96 -16.97 31.36 -13.82
N VAL A 97 -17.77 32.42 -13.64
CA VAL A 97 -19.10 32.32 -13.05
C VAL A 97 -20.22 32.86 -13.93
N ASP A 98 -21.41 32.29 -13.75
CA ASP A 98 -22.65 32.77 -14.34
C ASP A 98 -23.15 34.05 -13.66
N GLN A 99 -24.26 34.59 -14.17
CA GLN A 99 -24.89 35.80 -13.64
C GLN A 99 -25.32 35.71 -12.16
N TYR A 100 -25.24 34.53 -11.52
CA TYR A 100 -25.54 34.31 -10.11
C TYR A 100 -24.33 33.87 -9.28
N GLY A 101 -23.12 33.92 -9.84
CA GLY A 101 -21.89 33.58 -9.13
C GLY A 101 -21.56 32.08 -9.08
N ARG A 102 -22.22 31.26 -9.91
CA ARG A 102 -22.01 29.79 -9.97
C ARG A 102 -21.11 29.42 -11.13
N TRP A 103 -20.26 28.41 -11.00
CA TRP A 103 -19.26 28.10 -12.04
C TRP A 103 -19.91 27.75 -13.38
N VAL A 104 -19.27 28.19 -14.46
CA VAL A 104 -19.70 27.87 -15.81
C VAL A 104 -18.98 26.63 -16.34
N THR A 105 -19.72 25.77 -17.01
CA THR A 105 -19.19 24.62 -17.74
C THR A 105 -18.21 25.05 -18.83
N ASP A 106 -17.13 24.31 -19.02
CA ASP A 106 -16.28 24.48 -20.19
C ASP A 106 -16.97 23.88 -21.42
N GLU A 107 -17.63 24.73 -22.22
CA GLU A 107 -18.39 24.32 -23.41
C GLU A 107 -17.51 23.71 -24.52
N THR A 108 -16.18 23.91 -24.48
CA THR A 108 -15.26 23.29 -25.44
C THR A 108 -15.05 21.81 -25.13
N LYS A 109 -15.13 21.44 -23.84
CA LYS A 109 -15.02 20.05 -23.36
C LYS A 109 -16.38 19.37 -23.23
N PHE A 110 -17.40 20.13 -22.84
CA PHE A 110 -18.75 19.68 -22.58
C PHE A 110 -19.74 20.57 -23.35
N PRO A 111 -19.93 20.30 -24.65
CA PRO A 111 -20.76 21.16 -25.50
C PRO A 111 -22.25 21.06 -25.12
N PRO A 112 -22.99 22.20 -25.09
CA PRO A 112 -24.42 22.20 -24.82
C PRO A 112 -25.23 21.62 -25.99
N ARG A 113 -26.49 21.25 -25.72
CA ARG A 113 -27.46 20.78 -26.73
C ARG A 113 -28.79 21.51 -26.58
N GLY A 114 -29.03 22.47 -27.47
CA GLY A 114 -30.21 23.34 -27.35
C GLY A 114 -30.12 24.16 -26.06
N ASP A 115 -31.13 24.05 -25.19
CA ASP A 115 -31.16 24.73 -23.90
C ASP A 115 -30.48 23.92 -22.77
N GLU A 116 -30.07 22.67 -23.03
CA GLU A 116 -29.38 21.81 -22.07
C GLU A 116 -27.90 22.19 -21.98
N ASN A 117 -27.42 22.41 -20.75
CA ASN A 117 -25.99 22.58 -20.47
C ASN A 117 -25.21 21.28 -20.79
N GLY A 118 -23.94 21.38 -21.19
CA GLY A 118 -23.16 20.20 -21.57
C GLY A 118 -23.00 19.13 -20.49
N ILE A 119 -22.99 19.49 -19.20
CA ILE A 119 -22.99 18.52 -18.10
C ILE A 119 -24.32 17.78 -18.02
N GLN A 120 -25.44 18.49 -18.20
CA GLN A 120 -26.76 17.88 -18.27
C GLN A 120 -26.88 16.90 -19.44
N VAL A 121 -26.31 17.24 -20.61
CA VAL A 121 -26.28 16.34 -21.77
C VAL A 121 -25.59 15.02 -21.44
N VAL A 122 -24.45 15.07 -20.74
CA VAL A 122 -23.73 13.87 -20.30
C VAL A 122 -24.52 13.10 -19.23
N ALA A 123 -25.12 13.80 -18.26
CA ALA A 123 -25.95 13.19 -17.23
C ALA A 123 -27.12 12.40 -17.85
N ASP A 124 -27.85 13.00 -18.80
CA ASP A 124 -28.95 12.36 -19.51
C ASP A 124 -28.48 11.12 -20.29
N TYR A 125 -27.30 11.18 -20.92
CA TYR A 125 -26.71 10.03 -21.59
C TYR A 125 -26.39 8.90 -20.58
N VAL A 126 -25.75 9.22 -19.45
CA VAL A 126 -25.43 8.25 -18.40
C VAL A 126 -26.70 7.61 -17.84
N HIS A 127 -27.74 8.39 -17.57
CA HIS A 127 -29.05 7.88 -17.13
C HIS A 127 -29.71 6.98 -18.19
N SER A 128 -29.55 7.29 -19.48
CA SER A 128 -30.08 6.45 -20.57
C SER A 128 -29.50 5.02 -20.58
N LEU A 129 -28.32 4.82 -19.98
CA LEU A 129 -27.68 3.51 -19.79
C LEU A 129 -28.18 2.77 -18.53
N GLY A 130 -29.02 3.43 -17.72
CA GLY A 130 -29.46 2.97 -16.40
C GLY A 130 -28.40 3.14 -15.31
N LEU A 131 -27.47 4.08 -15.51
CA LEU A 131 -26.43 4.44 -14.54
C LEU A 131 -26.82 5.73 -13.80
N LYS A 132 -25.99 6.14 -12.85
CA LYS A 132 -26.09 7.38 -12.06
C LYS A 132 -24.89 8.27 -12.35
N PHE A 133 -25.09 9.58 -12.32
CA PHE A 133 -24.07 10.55 -12.72
C PHE A 133 -23.60 11.41 -11.54
N GLY A 134 -22.29 11.61 -11.42
CA GLY A 134 -21.68 12.40 -10.36
C GLY A 134 -20.85 13.58 -10.84
N LEU A 135 -20.73 14.61 -10.00
CA LEU A 135 -19.98 15.83 -10.27
C LEU A 135 -19.11 16.27 -9.07
N TYR A 136 -18.20 17.21 -9.34
CA TYR A 136 -17.20 17.73 -8.41
C TYR A 136 -17.35 19.24 -8.19
N VAL A 137 -17.17 19.70 -6.94
CA VAL A 137 -17.00 21.11 -6.55
C VAL A 137 -16.02 21.26 -5.39
N THR A 138 -15.70 22.49 -4.99
CA THR A 138 -14.90 22.82 -3.80
C THR A 138 -15.66 23.78 -2.88
N PRO A 139 -15.32 23.89 -1.58
CA PRO A 139 -15.89 24.87 -0.67
C PRO A 139 -15.74 26.32 -1.15
N GLY A 140 -16.61 27.18 -0.59
CA GLY A 140 -16.52 28.62 -0.75
C GLY A 140 -17.13 29.18 -2.04
N ILE A 141 -16.69 30.38 -2.41
CA ILE A 141 -17.16 31.16 -3.55
C ILE A 141 -15.98 31.67 -4.40
N SER A 142 -16.17 31.72 -5.73
CA SER A 142 -15.13 32.19 -6.66
C SER A 142 -14.82 33.68 -6.41
N LYS A 143 -13.54 34.04 -6.37
CA LYS A 143 -13.09 35.44 -6.32
C LYS A 143 -13.62 36.26 -7.50
N GLN A 144 -13.90 35.61 -8.63
CA GLN A 144 -14.53 36.28 -9.76
C GLN A 144 -15.97 36.70 -9.45
N ALA A 145 -16.77 35.85 -8.80
CA ALA A 145 -18.13 36.21 -8.38
C ALA A 145 -18.11 37.41 -7.43
N VAL A 146 -17.16 37.43 -6.48
CA VAL A 146 -16.95 38.54 -5.56
C VAL A 146 -16.55 39.81 -6.31
N ALA A 147 -15.57 39.74 -7.21
CA ALA A 147 -15.10 40.89 -7.97
C ALA A 147 -16.16 41.48 -8.93
N GLN A 148 -16.99 40.62 -9.52
CA GLN A 148 -18.14 41.04 -10.34
C GLN A 148 -19.35 41.44 -9.48
N ASN A 149 -19.28 41.19 -8.17
CA ASN A 149 -20.36 41.31 -7.21
C ASN A 149 -21.69 40.74 -7.74
N THR A 150 -21.66 39.49 -8.22
CA THR A 150 -22.82 38.85 -8.84
C THR A 150 -23.98 38.73 -7.85
N PRO A 151 -25.25 38.95 -8.27
CA PRO A 151 -26.40 38.76 -7.40
C PRO A 151 -26.58 37.29 -6.99
N ILE A 152 -27.01 37.04 -5.76
CA ILE A 152 -27.36 35.69 -5.29
C ILE A 152 -28.80 35.40 -5.71
N LYS A 153 -28.99 34.35 -6.52
CA LYS A 153 -30.27 33.97 -7.12
C LYS A 153 -31.39 33.94 -6.08
N GLY A 154 -32.49 34.66 -6.36
CA GLY A 154 -33.68 34.67 -5.51
C GLY A 154 -33.61 35.59 -4.29
N THR A 155 -32.54 36.38 -4.14
CA THR A 155 -32.36 37.28 -2.99
C THR A 155 -32.04 38.70 -3.47
N SER A 156 -31.91 39.63 -2.51
CA SER A 156 -31.37 40.98 -2.75
C SER A 156 -29.87 41.10 -2.46
N TYR A 157 -29.21 40.02 -2.04
CA TYR A 157 -27.81 39.98 -1.66
C TYR A 157 -26.92 39.62 -2.86
N HIS A 158 -25.63 39.90 -2.75
CA HIS A 158 -24.62 39.66 -3.77
C HIS A 158 -23.42 38.90 -3.18
N ALA A 159 -22.53 38.41 -4.05
CA ALA A 159 -21.35 37.63 -3.65
C ALA A 159 -20.48 38.32 -2.59
N ASP A 160 -20.27 39.65 -2.70
CA ASP A 160 -19.44 40.40 -1.75
C ASP A 160 -20.11 40.54 -0.36
N ASP A 161 -21.43 40.39 -0.25
CA ASP A 161 -22.15 40.46 1.03
C ASP A 161 -21.87 39.24 1.94
N ILE A 162 -21.50 38.11 1.33
CA ILE A 162 -21.33 36.81 2.01
C ILE A 162 -19.88 36.31 1.99
N ALA A 163 -19.01 36.87 1.15
CA ALA A 163 -17.64 36.40 1.03
C ALA A 163 -16.76 36.81 2.21
N THR A 164 -15.84 35.92 2.58
CA THR A 164 -14.76 36.20 3.53
C THR A 164 -13.47 36.59 2.78
N THR A 165 -12.43 36.92 3.55
CA THR A 165 -11.08 37.14 3.01
C THR A 165 -10.18 35.91 3.11
N THR A 166 -10.68 34.84 3.72
CA THR A 166 -9.94 33.57 3.88
C THR A 166 -9.94 32.83 2.55
N GLY A 167 -8.77 32.42 2.08
CA GLY A 167 -8.67 31.60 0.86
C GLY A 167 -9.11 30.17 1.11
N GLU A 168 -9.80 29.58 0.15
CA GLU A 168 -10.22 28.17 0.19
C GLU A 168 -9.39 27.31 -0.75
N ALA A 169 -9.34 26.02 -0.43
CA ALA A 169 -8.67 25.03 -1.26
C ALA A 169 -9.46 24.78 -2.56
N ASN A 170 -8.78 25.02 -3.68
CA ASN A 170 -9.11 24.46 -4.98
C ASN A 170 -7.76 24.16 -5.64
N TYR A 171 -7.36 22.90 -5.63
CA TYR A 171 -5.97 22.50 -5.88
C TYR A 171 -5.50 22.80 -7.30
N ASN A 172 -6.41 22.75 -8.29
CA ASN A 172 -6.05 22.93 -9.69
C ASN A 172 -6.36 24.32 -10.22
N CYS A 173 -7.57 24.87 -9.95
CA CYS A 173 -7.94 26.19 -10.43
C CYS A 173 -7.59 27.33 -9.45
N GLY A 174 -7.63 27.06 -8.15
CA GLY A 174 -7.46 28.06 -7.11
C GLY A 174 -8.58 29.12 -7.10
N GLY A 175 -8.26 30.29 -6.55
CA GLY A 175 -9.13 31.47 -6.67
C GLY A 175 -10.47 31.40 -5.93
N MET A 176 -10.58 30.57 -4.90
CA MET A 176 -11.75 30.48 -4.03
C MET A 176 -11.52 31.25 -2.72
N VAL A 177 -12.60 31.76 -2.12
CA VAL A 177 -12.62 32.35 -0.77
C VAL A 177 -13.80 31.80 0.03
N GLY A 178 -13.69 31.82 1.36
CA GLY A 178 -14.70 31.24 2.24
C GLY A 178 -16.00 32.03 2.23
N ILE A 179 -17.09 31.41 2.64
CA ILE A 179 -18.41 32.03 2.81
C ILE A 179 -18.68 32.26 4.31
N ASP A 180 -19.11 33.46 4.69
CA ASP A 180 -19.58 33.77 6.03
C ASP A 180 -21.05 33.33 6.17
N TYR A 181 -21.25 32.12 6.66
CA TYR A 181 -22.59 31.54 6.86
C TYR A 181 -23.44 32.24 7.93
N SER A 182 -22.90 33.26 8.62
CA SER A 182 -23.72 34.15 9.48
C SER A 182 -24.46 35.23 8.70
N LYS A 183 -24.10 35.45 7.43
CA LYS A 183 -24.68 36.49 6.58
C LYS A 183 -25.96 36.00 5.89
N PRO A 184 -26.99 36.87 5.78
CA PRO A 184 -28.15 36.54 4.98
C PRO A 184 -27.74 36.40 3.49
N GLY A 185 -28.35 35.44 2.79
CA GLY A 185 -27.99 35.08 1.42
C GLY A 185 -26.93 33.97 1.30
N ALA A 186 -26.14 33.68 2.34
CA ALA A 186 -25.10 32.65 2.27
C ALA A 186 -25.67 31.25 1.99
N GLN A 187 -26.68 30.81 2.76
CA GLN A 187 -27.38 29.55 2.51
C GLN A 187 -28.12 29.56 1.15
N ASP A 188 -28.65 30.71 0.72
CA ASP A 188 -29.36 30.82 -0.55
C ASP A 188 -28.43 30.66 -1.75
N PHE A 189 -27.17 31.08 -1.64
CA PHE A 189 -26.15 30.83 -2.64
C PHE A 189 -25.93 29.32 -2.83
N VAL A 190 -25.71 28.56 -1.75
CA VAL A 190 -25.54 27.10 -1.80
C VAL A 190 -26.83 26.40 -2.26
N ASN A 191 -28.01 26.86 -1.81
CA ASN A 191 -29.30 26.36 -2.32
C ASN A 191 -29.39 26.51 -3.84
N SER A 192 -28.94 27.64 -4.40
CA SER A 192 -29.03 27.90 -5.84
C SER A 192 -28.12 27.00 -6.69
N TRP A 193 -27.03 26.50 -6.10
CA TRP A 193 -26.17 25.47 -6.68
C TRP A 193 -26.82 24.10 -6.60
N ALA A 194 -27.31 23.70 -5.42
CA ALA A 194 -27.97 22.42 -5.22
C ALA A 194 -29.20 22.27 -6.15
N ASP A 195 -30.03 23.31 -6.28
CA ASP A 195 -31.17 23.33 -7.21
C ASP A 195 -30.73 23.17 -8.67
N GLN A 196 -29.59 23.74 -9.06
CA GLN A 196 -29.05 23.60 -10.42
C GLN A 196 -28.58 22.17 -10.68
N PHE A 197 -27.80 21.60 -9.75
CA PHE A 197 -27.31 20.23 -9.88
C PHE A 197 -28.46 19.22 -9.85
N ALA A 198 -29.48 19.42 -9.01
CA ALA A 198 -30.69 18.62 -9.04
C ALA A 198 -31.43 18.74 -10.39
N GLY A 199 -31.50 19.95 -10.94
CA GLY A 199 -32.07 20.22 -12.27
C GLY A 199 -31.30 19.58 -13.42
N TRP A 200 -29.97 19.45 -13.31
CA TRP A 200 -29.13 18.71 -14.26
C TRP A 200 -29.16 17.20 -14.07
N GLY A 201 -29.87 16.71 -13.04
CA GLY A 201 -29.98 15.28 -12.76
C GLY A 201 -28.79 14.66 -12.03
N ILE A 202 -27.93 15.44 -11.37
CA ILE A 202 -26.81 14.89 -10.59
C ILE A 202 -27.31 13.94 -9.48
N ASP A 203 -26.64 12.81 -9.28
CA ASP A 203 -26.96 11.77 -8.27
C ASP A 203 -25.88 11.64 -7.18
N TYR A 204 -24.70 12.21 -7.42
CA TYR A 204 -23.53 12.17 -6.55
C TYR A 204 -22.78 13.50 -6.67
N LEU A 205 -22.40 14.09 -5.54
CA LEU A 205 -21.62 15.31 -5.47
C LEU A 205 -20.41 15.09 -4.56
N LYS A 206 -19.21 15.22 -5.12
CA LYS A 206 -17.95 15.28 -4.36
C LYS A 206 -17.61 16.74 -4.08
N ILE A 207 -17.38 17.06 -2.81
CA ILE A 207 -16.83 18.34 -2.35
C ILE A 207 -15.38 18.09 -1.94
N ASP A 208 -14.44 18.67 -2.69
CA ASP A 208 -13.01 18.47 -2.48
C ASP A 208 -12.33 19.69 -1.87
N GLY A 209 -11.18 19.50 -1.24
CA GLY A 209 -10.49 20.55 -0.47
C GLY A 209 -11.09 20.82 0.91
N VAL A 210 -12.02 19.97 1.38
CA VAL A 210 -12.64 20.06 2.71
C VAL A 210 -11.59 19.84 3.81
N GLY A 211 -11.54 20.76 4.76
CA GLY A 211 -10.77 20.66 6.00
C GLY A 211 -11.61 20.95 7.25
N THR A 212 -10.96 20.97 8.40
CA THR A 212 -11.60 21.27 9.70
C THR A 212 -12.38 22.60 9.73
N PRO A 213 -11.93 23.70 9.08
CA PRO A 213 -12.68 24.96 9.03
C PRO A 213 -14.01 24.88 8.25
N ASP A 214 -14.16 23.92 7.33
CA ASP A 214 -15.24 23.87 6.34
C ASP A 214 -16.53 23.21 6.85
N GLN A 215 -16.63 22.91 8.14
CA GLN A 215 -17.81 22.24 8.71
C GLN A 215 -19.13 22.99 8.44
N GLN A 216 -19.10 24.32 8.39
CA GLN A 216 -20.28 25.13 8.06
C GLN A 216 -20.64 25.05 6.56
N ASP A 217 -19.64 24.97 5.69
CA ASP A 217 -19.85 24.79 4.25
C ASP A 217 -20.49 23.44 3.95
N VAL A 218 -19.94 22.37 4.55
CA VAL A 218 -20.49 21.02 4.47
C VAL A 218 -21.92 20.94 5.02
N GLN A 219 -22.21 21.61 6.15
CA GLN A 219 -23.57 21.70 6.69
C GLN A 219 -24.53 22.40 5.70
N ALA A 220 -24.09 23.50 5.09
CA ALA A 220 -24.90 24.24 4.13
C ALA A 220 -25.20 23.42 2.87
N TRP A 221 -24.23 22.65 2.37
CA TRP A 221 -24.43 21.71 1.26
C TRP A 221 -25.37 20.56 1.63
N SER A 222 -25.18 19.93 2.80
CA SER A 222 -26.10 18.89 3.31
C SER A 222 -27.55 19.40 3.34
N ASP A 223 -27.78 20.59 3.91
CA ASP A 223 -29.12 21.19 3.99
C ASP A 223 -29.68 21.58 2.62
N ALA A 224 -28.84 22.14 1.74
CA ALA A 224 -29.22 22.53 0.39
C ALA A 224 -29.62 21.32 -0.47
N LEU A 225 -28.83 20.25 -0.45
CA LEU A 225 -29.11 19.01 -1.18
C LEU A 225 -30.43 18.38 -0.69
N ARG A 226 -30.65 18.32 0.63
CA ARG A 226 -31.89 17.79 1.21
C ARG A 226 -33.12 18.60 0.78
N LYS A 227 -32.98 19.92 0.65
CA LYS A 227 -34.06 20.83 0.21
C LYS A 227 -34.50 20.61 -1.25
N THR A 228 -33.61 20.14 -2.12
CA THR A 228 -33.95 19.89 -3.54
C THR A 228 -35.01 18.80 -3.72
N GLY A 229 -35.12 17.87 -2.76
CA GLY A 229 -35.97 16.67 -2.86
C GLY A 229 -35.45 15.59 -3.81
N ARG A 230 -34.31 15.79 -4.47
CA ARG A 230 -33.62 14.76 -5.25
C ARG A 230 -32.61 14.04 -4.34
N PRO A 231 -32.58 12.70 -4.30
CA PRO A 231 -31.54 11.98 -3.57
C PRO A 231 -30.18 12.15 -4.27
N ILE A 232 -29.25 12.86 -3.62
CA ILE A 232 -27.88 13.10 -4.09
C ILE A 232 -26.91 12.65 -3.00
N HIS A 233 -26.00 11.73 -3.34
CA HIS A 233 -24.93 11.29 -2.43
C HIS A 233 -23.92 12.41 -2.23
N LEU A 234 -23.64 12.79 -0.98
CA LEU A 234 -22.62 13.79 -0.65
C LEU A 234 -21.34 13.10 -0.19
N GLU A 235 -20.27 13.26 -0.97
CA GLU A 235 -18.91 12.76 -0.66
C GLU A 235 -17.97 13.92 -0.30
N LEU A 236 -17.18 13.75 0.76
CA LEU A 236 -16.20 14.75 1.18
C LEU A 236 -14.77 14.29 0.86
N SER A 237 -13.93 15.22 0.42
CA SER A 237 -12.51 15.01 0.09
C SER A 237 -11.73 16.27 0.50
N ASN A 238 -10.46 16.25 0.90
CA ASN A 238 -9.44 15.23 0.62
C ASN A 238 -9.04 14.41 1.85
N ASN A 239 -8.13 14.88 2.70
CA ASN A 239 -7.67 14.13 3.87
C ASN A 239 -8.32 14.65 5.16
N LEU A 240 -9.53 14.18 5.47
CA LEU A 240 -10.32 14.74 6.58
C LEU A 240 -9.75 14.35 7.95
N ASP A 241 -9.82 15.28 8.90
CA ASP A 241 -9.38 15.05 10.28
C ASP A 241 -10.35 14.10 11.01
N ILE A 242 -9.82 12.96 11.47
CA ILE A 242 -10.56 11.93 12.23
C ILE A 242 -11.19 12.48 13.51
N ASN A 243 -10.64 13.54 14.11
CA ASN A 243 -11.24 14.19 15.28
C ASN A 243 -12.63 14.78 14.98
N ASN A 244 -12.93 15.04 13.71
CA ASN A 244 -14.22 15.55 13.25
C ASN A 244 -15.10 14.46 12.62
N ALA A 245 -14.73 13.17 12.70
CA ALA A 245 -15.46 12.07 12.06
C ALA A 245 -16.95 12.00 12.44
N ALA A 246 -17.30 12.35 13.70
CA ALA A 246 -18.69 12.41 14.13
C ALA A 246 -19.49 13.52 13.41
N THR A 247 -18.85 14.63 13.07
CA THR A 247 -19.44 15.70 12.27
C THR A 247 -19.61 15.24 10.83
N TRP A 248 -18.56 14.67 10.21
CA TRP A 248 -18.62 14.20 8.81
C TRP A 248 -19.72 13.16 8.62
N LYS A 249 -19.80 12.19 9.52
CA LYS A 249 -20.86 11.18 9.54
C LYS A 249 -22.26 11.78 9.58
N LYS A 250 -22.45 12.87 10.33
CA LYS A 250 -23.74 13.53 10.46
C LYS A 250 -24.15 14.26 9.18
N LEU A 251 -23.19 14.75 8.40
CA LEU A 251 -23.45 15.71 7.31
C LEU A 251 -23.28 15.13 5.90
N ALA A 252 -22.64 13.97 5.76
CA ALA A 252 -22.30 13.40 4.46
C ALA A 252 -22.52 11.89 4.41
N ASN A 253 -22.56 11.35 3.19
CA ASN A 253 -22.71 9.92 2.92
C ASN A 253 -21.36 9.20 2.72
N GLY A 254 -20.27 9.95 2.56
CA GLY A 254 -18.91 9.44 2.57
C GLY A 254 -17.88 10.54 2.83
N TRP A 255 -16.72 10.16 3.34
CA TRP A 255 -15.61 11.07 3.60
C TRP A 255 -14.27 10.38 3.41
N ARG A 256 -13.38 11.04 2.68
CA ARG A 256 -12.05 10.52 2.43
C ARG A 256 -11.15 10.66 3.65
N THR A 257 -10.49 9.56 4.02
CA THR A 257 -9.75 9.42 5.28
C THR A 257 -8.24 9.71 5.17
N GLY A 258 -7.75 9.86 3.95
CA GLY A 258 -6.34 9.96 3.60
C GLY A 258 -6.15 10.85 2.37
N GLY A 259 -4.90 11.12 1.99
CA GLY A 259 -4.62 11.74 0.70
C GLY A 259 -4.93 10.81 -0.48
N ASP A 260 -4.64 11.28 -1.68
CA ASP A 260 -4.83 10.53 -2.92
C ASP A 260 -4.15 9.15 -2.91
N ILE A 261 -4.77 8.12 -3.51
CA ILE A 261 -4.20 6.78 -3.65
C ILE A 261 -3.22 6.68 -4.81
N GLU A 262 -3.28 7.61 -5.75
CA GLU A 262 -2.43 7.59 -6.92
C GLU A 262 -0.95 7.82 -6.57
N CYS A 263 -0.05 7.18 -7.33
CA CYS A 263 1.39 7.37 -7.15
C CYS A 263 1.91 8.70 -7.72
N TYR A 264 1.14 9.33 -8.61
CA TYR A 264 1.57 10.47 -9.44
C TYR A 264 2.88 10.23 -10.21
N CYS A 265 3.16 8.97 -10.53
CA CYS A 265 4.44 8.53 -11.06
C CYS A 265 4.55 8.61 -12.59
N GLY A 266 3.47 8.97 -13.29
CA GLY A 266 3.44 9.19 -14.74
C GLY A 266 3.85 10.60 -15.18
N ALA A 267 4.09 10.78 -16.49
CA ALA A 267 4.33 12.10 -17.06
C ALA A 267 3.08 12.98 -16.95
N ASN A 268 3.24 14.18 -16.37
CA ASN A 268 2.16 15.07 -15.92
C ASN A 268 1.38 14.59 -14.69
N GLY A 269 1.73 13.46 -14.06
CA GLY A 269 1.03 12.75 -12.97
C GLY A 269 0.22 11.55 -13.49
N SER A 270 -0.85 11.11 -12.83
CA SER A 270 -1.41 9.76 -13.07
C SER A 270 -2.11 9.59 -14.43
N SER A 271 -1.70 8.52 -15.14
CA SER A 271 -2.34 7.94 -16.32
C SER A 271 -1.95 6.47 -16.42
N TYR A 272 -0.67 6.14 -16.17
CA TYR A 272 -0.16 4.84 -15.73
C TYR A 272 1.31 4.99 -15.21
N PRO A 273 1.77 4.20 -14.23
CA PRO A 273 0.94 3.37 -13.35
C PRO A 273 -0.06 4.24 -12.57
N LEU A 274 -1.21 3.67 -12.20
CA LEU A 274 -2.24 4.43 -11.47
C LEU A 274 -1.83 4.63 -10.01
N THR A 275 -1.35 3.56 -9.36
CA THR A 275 -0.94 3.57 -7.95
C THR A 275 0.36 2.81 -7.73
N SER A 276 0.69 2.55 -6.47
CA SER A 276 1.81 1.73 -6.04
C SER A 276 1.46 0.95 -4.77
N TRP A 277 2.20 -0.13 -4.51
CA TRP A 277 2.04 -0.88 -3.26
C TRP A 277 2.19 -0.01 -2.00
N SER A 278 3.09 1.00 -2.02
CA SER A 278 3.25 1.91 -0.88
C SER A 278 1.97 2.69 -0.58
N SER A 279 1.25 3.16 -1.61
CA SER A 279 -0.03 3.83 -1.44
C SER A 279 -1.08 2.89 -0.82
N ILE A 280 -1.20 1.65 -1.32
CA ILE A 280 -2.15 0.66 -0.79
C ILE A 280 -1.81 0.26 0.65
N SER A 281 -0.55 -0.09 0.91
CA SER A 281 -0.07 -0.54 2.22
C SER A 281 -0.30 0.52 3.31
N SER A 282 -0.22 1.81 2.97
CA SER A 282 -0.48 2.92 3.89
C SER A 282 -1.93 2.99 4.41
N ARG A 283 -2.88 2.31 3.76
CA ARG A 283 -4.30 2.30 4.16
C ARG A 283 -4.63 1.30 5.27
N PHE A 284 -3.77 0.33 5.56
CA PHE A 284 -4.03 -0.66 6.63
C PHE A 284 -4.25 -0.02 8.00
N ASP A 285 -3.40 0.95 8.37
CA ASP A 285 -3.55 1.67 9.63
C ASP A 285 -4.75 2.64 9.61
N GLN A 286 -5.03 3.24 8.45
CA GLN A 286 -6.20 4.11 8.29
C GLN A 286 -7.50 3.31 8.45
N VAL A 287 -7.63 2.16 7.78
CA VAL A 287 -8.78 1.26 7.92
C VAL A 287 -9.00 0.88 9.37
N ALA A 288 -7.94 0.48 10.08
CA ALA A 288 -8.04 0.12 11.49
C ALA A 288 -8.48 1.30 12.38
N ALA A 289 -8.00 2.52 12.10
CA ALA A 289 -8.33 3.71 12.89
C ALA A 289 -9.75 4.21 12.62
N TRP A 290 -10.21 4.16 11.36
CA TRP A 290 -11.48 4.72 10.92
C TRP A 290 -12.68 3.77 11.03
N ALA A 291 -12.45 2.47 11.19
CA ALA A 291 -13.50 1.45 11.32
C ALA A 291 -14.68 1.79 12.27
N PRO A 292 -14.49 2.50 13.42
CA PRO A 292 -15.62 2.88 14.27
C PRO A 292 -16.61 3.88 13.68
N TYR A 293 -16.26 4.56 12.58
CA TYR A 293 -17.01 5.70 12.05
C TYR A 293 -17.85 5.36 10.81
N GLY A 294 -17.47 4.33 10.03
CA GLY A 294 -18.21 3.87 8.86
C GLY A 294 -19.47 3.07 9.20
N GLY A 295 -20.38 2.96 8.23
CA GLY A 295 -21.57 2.12 8.29
C GLY A 295 -22.76 2.69 7.50
N PRO A 296 -23.95 2.06 7.58
CA PRO A 296 -25.12 2.52 6.84
C PRO A 296 -25.43 4.00 7.09
N GLY A 297 -25.57 4.74 5.98
CA GLY A 297 -25.78 6.19 5.89
C GLY A 297 -24.51 7.00 5.66
N GLY A 298 -23.32 6.45 5.96
CA GLY A 298 -22.04 7.16 5.84
C GLY A 298 -20.82 6.25 5.94
N TYR A 299 -19.99 6.20 4.88
CA TYR A 299 -18.84 5.29 4.79
C TYR A 299 -17.49 6.00 4.79
N ASN A 300 -16.48 5.31 5.30
CA ASN A 300 -15.09 5.74 5.19
C ASN A 300 -14.61 5.54 3.74
N ASP A 301 -14.12 6.59 3.10
CA ASP A 301 -13.53 6.53 1.76
C ASP A 301 -11.99 6.45 1.86
N TYR A 302 -11.42 5.32 1.44
CA TYR A 302 -9.96 5.12 1.39
C TYR A 302 -9.36 5.51 0.04
N ASP A 303 -10.18 6.20 -0.77
CA ASP A 303 -9.97 6.61 -2.15
C ASP A 303 -10.12 5.45 -3.16
N SER A 304 -9.94 5.74 -4.44
CA SER A 304 -10.28 4.86 -5.55
C SER A 304 -9.67 3.46 -5.50
N LEU A 305 -10.40 2.51 -6.09
CA LEU A 305 -9.98 1.13 -6.33
C LEU A 305 -9.25 1.06 -7.69
N GLU A 306 -7.94 0.83 -7.65
CA GLU A 306 -7.06 0.79 -8.83
C GLU A 306 -6.86 -0.65 -9.30
N VAL A 307 -7.96 -1.26 -9.73
CA VAL A 307 -8.01 -2.61 -10.28
C VAL A 307 -8.76 -2.57 -11.60
N GLY A 308 -8.14 -3.02 -12.69
CA GLY A 308 -8.83 -3.08 -13.98
C GLY A 308 -7.94 -2.97 -15.21
N ASN A 309 -6.70 -2.50 -15.10
CA ASN A 309 -5.83 -2.27 -16.25
C ASN A 309 -4.55 -3.12 -16.24
N GLY A 310 -4.50 -4.23 -15.50
CA GLY A 310 -3.38 -5.17 -15.57
C GLY A 310 -2.14 -4.63 -14.88
N ALA A 311 -0.97 -4.80 -15.50
CA ALA A 311 0.29 -4.24 -15.01
C ALA A 311 0.28 -2.70 -14.94
N ASN A 312 -0.61 -2.05 -15.70
CA ASN A 312 -0.76 -0.60 -15.70
C ASN A 312 -1.40 -0.05 -14.42
N ASP A 313 -2.03 -0.89 -13.59
CA ASP A 313 -2.52 -0.47 -12.27
C ASP A 313 -1.34 -0.01 -11.38
N GLY A 314 -0.13 -0.55 -11.61
CA GLY A 314 1.02 -0.39 -10.71
C GLY A 314 1.03 -1.40 -9.56
N LEU A 315 0.19 -2.43 -9.65
CA LEU A 315 0.00 -3.47 -8.64
C LEU A 315 0.19 -4.87 -9.22
N THR A 316 0.74 -5.79 -8.42
CA THR A 316 0.80 -7.22 -8.75
C THR A 316 -0.60 -7.87 -8.67
N PRO A 317 -0.81 -9.09 -9.20
CA PRO A 317 -2.09 -9.80 -9.03
C PRO A 317 -2.50 -9.99 -7.56
N ASP A 318 -1.55 -10.23 -6.66
CA ASP A 318 -1.83 -10.43 -5.24
C ASP A 318 -2.15 -9.10 -4.55
N GLU A 319 -1.46 -8.01 -4.91
CA GLU A 319 -1.73 -6.66 -4.41
C GLU A 319 -3.13 -6.15 -4.78
N ARG A 320 -3.61 -6.44 -6.01
CA ARG A 320 -4.97 -6.10 -6.46
C ARG A 320 -6.04 -6.81 -5.63
N LYS A 321 -5.85 -8.10 -5.35
CA LYS A 321 -6.72 -8.85 -4.43
C LYS A 321 -6.65 -8.28 -3.02
N THR A 322 -5.46 -7.88 -2.56
CA THR A 322 -5.28 -7.26 -1.25
C THR A 322 -6.03 -5.94 -1.13
N GLN A 323 -5.90 -5.02 -2.10
CA GLN A 323 -6.65 -3.76 -2.11
C GLN A 323 -8.16 -4.03 -2.07
N MET A 324 -8.67 -4.83 -3.01
CA MET A 324 -10.11 -5.11 -3.10
C MET A 324 -10.64 -5.79 -1.82
N SER A 325 -9.87 -6.71 -1.22
CA SER A 325 -10.27 -7.39 0.03
C SER A 325 -10.27 -6.43 1.22
N LEU A 326 -9.28 -5.55 1.34
CA LEU A 326 -9.19 -4.58 2.43
C LEU A 326 -10.33 -3.56 2.35
N TRP A 327 -10.61 -3.01 1.16
CA TRP A 327 -11.73 -2.07 0.95
C TRP A 327 -13.06 -2.75 1.24
N SER A 328 -13.25 -3.99 0.76
CA SER A 328 -14.50 -4.72 1.00
C SER A 328 -14.71 -5.06 2.48
N LEU A 329 -13.65 -5.41 3.20
CA LEU A 329 -13.73 -5.60 4.66
C LEU A 329 -14.03 -4.29 5.39
N ALA A 330 -13.58 -3.17 4.85
CA ALA A 330 -13.85 -1.84 5.41
C ALA A 330 -15.19 -1.24 4.97
N ALA A 331 -16.00 -1.94 4.16
CA ALA A 331 -17.25 -1.43 3.60
C ALA A 331 -17.07 -0.06 2.92
N ALA A 332 -15.95 0.12 2.22
CA ALA A 332 -15.60 1.38 1.58
C ALA A 332 -16.33 1.57 0.24
N PRO A 333 -16.58 2.79 -0.22
CA PRO A 333 -16.96 3.02 -1.61
C PRO A 333 -15.95 2.34 -2.57
N LEU A 334 -16.41 1.42 -3.42
CA LEU A 334 -15.59 0.83 -4.48
C LEU A 334 -15.73 1.67 -5.75
N THR A 335 -15.09 2.83 -5.74
CA THR A 335 -15.03 3.75 -6.88
C THR A 335 -13.81 3.40 -7.72
N LEU A 336 -14.01 2.84 -8.92
CA LEU A 336 -12.93 2.48 -9.83
C LEU A 336 -12.23 3.74 -10.38
N GLY A 337 -10.89 3.74 -10.36
CA GLY A 337 -10.05 4.79 -10.99
C GLY A 337 -9.59 4.46 -12.42
N THR A 338 -9.88 3.23 -12.86
CA THR A 338 -9.28 2.62 -14.06
C THR A 338 -9.88 3.09 -15.39
N ASP A 339 -9.15 2.86 -16.49
CA ASP A 339 -9.70 3.01 -17.84
C ASP A 339 -10.66 1.85 -18.15
N LEU A 340 -11.97 2.10 -18.06
CA LEU A 340 -12.98 1.08 -18.32
C LEU A 340 -13.04 0.69 -19.80
N THR A 341 -12.49 1.51 -20.70
CA THR A 341 -12.45 1.19 -22.14
C THR A 341 -11.35 0.18 -22.49
N HIS A 342 -10.41 -0.07 -21.57
CA HIS A 342 -9.30 -1.01 -21.71
C HIS A 342 -9.17 -1.93 -20.48
N LEU A 343 -10.27 -2.58 -20.11
CA LEU A 343 -10.29 -3.53 -19.00
C LEU A 343 -9.49 -4.79 -19.33
N ASP A 344 -8.56 -5.14 -18.44
CA ASP A 344 -7.89 -6.44 -18.45
C ASP A 344 -8.90 -7.56 -18.07
N PRO A 345 -8.97 -8.67 -18.82
CA PRO A 345 -9.92 -9.74 -18.54
C PRO A 345 -9.74 -10.43 -17.18
N ALA A 346 -8.52 -10.53 -16.66
CA ALA A 346 -8.28 -11.14 -15.35
C ALA A 346 -8.77 -10.21 -14.23
N ASP A 347 -8.54 -8.91 -14.37
CA ASP A 347 -9.00 -7.92 -13.38
C ASP A 347 -10.52 -7.74 -13.42
N LEU A 348 -11.12 -7.76 -14.60
CA LEU A 348 -12.57 -7.76 -14.73
C LEU A 348 -13.21 -8.96 -13.99
N ALA A 349 -12.54 -10.12 -13.97
CA ALA A 349 -13.00 -11.26 -13.18
C ALA A 349 -12.90 -11.01 -11.68
N LEU A 350 -11.88 -10.28 -11.20
CA LEU A 350 -11.77 -9.87 -9.80
C LEU A 350 -12.90 -8.92 -9.41
N LEU A 351 -13.12 -7.86 -10.21
CA LEU A 351 -14.16 -6.86 -9.98
C LEU A 351 -15.58 -7.44 -9.96
N LYS A 352 -15.80 -8.56 -10.65
CA LYS A 352 -17.10 -9.25 -10.72
C LYS A 352 -17.26 -10.37 -9.69
N ASN A 353 -16.30 -10.54 -8.78
CA ASN A 353 -16.40 -11.57 -7.75
C ASN A 353 -17.47 -11.21 -6.72
N ARG A 354 -18.66 -11.80 -6.88
CA ARG A 354 -19.83 -11.54 -6.04
C ARG A 354 -19.65 -11.96 -4.58
N ASP A 355 -18.76 -12.89 -4.29
CA ASP A 355 -18.48 -13.29 -2.91
C ASP A 355 -17.74 -12.19 -2.17
N VAL A 356 -16.76 -11.55 -2.83
CA VAL A 356 -15.99 -10.40 -2.31
C VAL A 356 -16.84 -9.14 -2.25
N LEU A 357 -17.59 -8.84 -3.33
CA LEU A 357 -18.55 -7.72 -3.32
C LEU A 357 -19.61 -7.90 -2.23
N GLY A 358 -20.02 -9.14 -1.93
CA GLY A 358 -20.94 -9.42 -0.85
C GLY A 358 -20.40 -9.04 0.53
N VAL A 359 -19.07 -9.12 0.73
CA VAL A 359 -18.41 -8.65 1.95
C VAL A 359 -18.54 -7.14 2.06
N ASP A 360 -18.27 -6.38 0.99
CA ASP A 360 -18.43 -4.93 0.99
C ASP A 360 -19.89 -4.51 1.26
N GLN A 361 -20.82 -5.15 0.53
CA GLN A 361 -22.21 -4.76 0.44
C GLN A 361 -23.07 -5.15 1.66
N ASP A 362 -22.46 -5.73 2.71
CA ASP A 362 -23.07 -5.88 4.03
C ASP A 362 -23.09 -4.55 4.82
N GLY A 363 -22.25 -3.58 4.43
CA GLY A 363 -22.15 -2.26 5.04
C GLY A 363 -21.51 -2.23 6.43
N ILE A 364 -20.75 -3.26 6.82
CA ILE A 364 -20.12 -3.40 8.13
C ILE A 364 -18.60 -3.24 8.00
N ASP A 365 -18.00 -2.27 8.69
CA ASP A 365 -16.56 -2.14 8.81
C ASP A 365 -15.95 -3.26 9.68
N ALA A 366 -14.92 -3.92 9.16
CA ALA A 366 -14.13 -4.90 9.89
C ALA A 366 -13.17 -4.26 10.89
N LYS A 367 -12.95 -4.96 12.01
CA LYS A 367 -11.96 -4.57 13.02
C LYS A 367 -10.65 -5.27 12.75
N ARG A 368 -9.54 -4.56 12.97
CA ARG A 368 -8.22 -5.19 13.07
C ARG A 368 -8.13 -6.03 14.34
N ILE A 369 -7.90 -7.32 14.19
CA ILE A 369 -7.78 -8.31 15.27
C ILE A 369 -6.33 -8.40 15.77
N SER A 370 -5.37 -8.39 14.85
CA SER A 370 -3.93 -8.43 15.17
C SER A 370 -3.10 -7.77 14.06
N SER A 371 -1.89 -7.33 14.44
CA SER A 371 -0.85 -6.88 13.53
C SER A 371 0.52 -7.14 14.16
N ASP A 372 1.44 -7.71 13.39
CA ASP A 372 2.88 -7.77 13.72
C ASP A 372 3.72 -6.91 12.75
N GLY A 373 3.08 -5.95 12.09
CA GLY A 373 3.64 -5.20 10.96
C GLY A 373 3.30 -5.88 9.64
N ALA A 374 3.99 -6.98 9.33
CA ALA A 374 3.82 -7.70 8.07
C ALA A 374 2.50 -8.48 8.02
N ALA A 375 2.24 -9.34 9.01
CA ALA A 375 1.00 -10.10 9.09
C ALA A 375 -0.08 -9.25 9.78
N GLN A 376 -1.23 -9.11 9.13
CA GLN A 376 -2.37 -8.37 9.68
C GLN A 376 -3.66 -9.18 9.51
N VAL A 377 -4.54 -9.12 10.52
CA VAL A 377 -5.83 -9.82 10.50
C VAL A 377 -6.96 -8.84 10.72
N PHE A 378 -7.94 -8.84 9.82
CA PHE A 378 -9.18 -8.07 9.95
C PHE A 378 -10.38 -9.00 9.93
N ALA A 379 -11.39 -8.72 10.75
CA ALA A 379 -12.58 -9.57 10.84
C ALA A 379 -13.86 -8.76 11.09
N LYS A 380 -14.97 -9.28 10.59
CA LYS A 380 -16.33 -8.84 10.92
C LYS A 380 -17.29 -10.02 10.98
N THR A 381 -18.41 -9.82 11.68
CA THR A 381 -19.53 -10.76 11.71
C THR A 381 -20.64 -10.23 10.82
N GLU A 382 -21.03 -11.01 9.82
CA GLU A 382 -22.14 -10.70 8.92
C GLU A 382 -23.50 -10.85 9.65
N PRO A 383 -24.58 -10.21 9.17
CA PRO A 383 -25.89 -10.29 9.82
C PRO A 383 -26.47 -11.70 9.98
N ASN A 384 -26.04 -12.66 9.15
CA ASN A 384 -26.45 -14.06 9.23
C ASN A 384 -25.71 -14.85 10.34
N GLY A 385 -24.71 -14.24 10.99
CA GLY A 385 -23.89 -14.84 12.04
C GLY A 385 -22.60 -15.51 11.55
N ASP A 386 -22.33 -15.52 10.24
CA ASP A 386 -21.02 -15.93 9.72
C ASP A 386 -19.96 -14.86 10.02
N THR A 387 -18.69 -15.26 10.05
CA THR A 387 -17.56 -14.34 10.22
C THR A 387 -16.74 -14.28 8.95
N VAL A 388 -16.49 -13.08 8.43
CA VAL A 388 -15.52 -12.87 7.34
C VAL A 388 -14.18 -12.46 7.94
N VAL A 389 -13.10 -13.11 7.51
CA VAL A 389 -11.73 -12.81 7.95
C VAL A 389 -10.82 -12.59 6.76
N GLY A 390 -10.03 -11.52 6.80
CA GLY A 390 -8.90 -11.30 5.90
C GLY A 390 -7.59 -11.55 6.63
N LEU A 391 -6.81 -12.52 6.15
CA LEU A 391 -5.44 -12.78 6.58
C LEU A 391 -4.50 -12.13 5.55
N PHE A 392 -3.86 -11.03 5.93
CA PHE A 392 -3.03 -10.23 5.05
C PHE A 392 -1.55 -10.39 5.38
N ASN A 393 -0.72 -10.35 4.33
CA ASN A 393 0.72 -10.26 4.46
C ASN A 393 1.21 -9.04 3.69
N THR A 394 1.58 -7.97 4.39
CA THR A 394 2.12 -6.75 3.81
C THR A 394 3.63 -6.79 3.57
N GLY A 395 4.31 -7.87 4.00
CA GLY A 395 5.71 -8.12 3.68
C GLY A 395 5.88 -8.77 2.30
N SER A 396 7.11 -8.80 1.80
CA SER A 396 7.44 -9.23 0.43
C SER A 396 7.60 -10.74 0.23
N ALA A 397 7.78 -11.51 1.31
CA ALA A 397 7.94 -12.96 1.27
C ALA A 397 6.69 -13.68 1.79
N PRO A 398 6.37 -14.90 1.31
CA PRO A 398 5.25 -15.67 1.83
C PRO A 398 5.33 -15.87 3.35
N LYS A 399 4.20 -15.70 4.05
CA LYS A 399 4.15 -15.77 5.51
C LYS A 399 2.92 -16.55 5.97
N LEU A 400 3.08 -17.41 6.97
CA LEU A 400 1.95 -18.02 7.66
C LEU A 400 1.25 -16.96 8.51
N VAL A 401 0.00 -16.67 8.18
CA VAL A 401 -0.87 -15.77 8.94
C VAL A 401 -2.00 -16.60 9.54
N SER A 402 -2.34 -16.37 10.81
CA SER A 402 -3.40 -17.14 11.47
C SER A 402 -4.14 -16.36 12.55
N ALA A 403 -5.34 -16.83 12.86
CA ALA A 403 -6.15 -16.37 13.98
C ALA A 403 -6.98 -17.52 14.56
N ALA A 404 -7.10 -17.55 15.89
CA ALA A 404 -7.96 -18.51 16.58
C ALA A 404 -9.42 -18.05 16.52
N ALA A 405 -10.36 -18.99 16.36
CA ALA A 405 -11.79 -18.72 16.27
C ALA A 405 -12.34 -17.80 17.39
N PRO A 406 -11.97 -17.96 18.68
CA PRO A 406 -12.41 -17.04 19.73
C PRO A 406 -11.94 -15.59 19.52
N ALA A 407 -10.74 -15.38 18.95
CA ALA A 407 -10.22 -14.04 18.65
C ALA A 407 -11.01 -13.36 17.51
N LEU A 408 -11.63 -14.17 16.64
CA LEU A 408 -12.50 -13.71 15.56
C LEU A 408 -13.96 -13.49 16.01
N GLY A 409 -14.27 -13.71 17.29
CA GLY A 409 -15.63 -13.59 17.83
C GLY A 409 -16.55 -14.76 17.47
N LEU A 410 -16.02 -15.85 16.91
CA LEU A 410 -16.80 -17.04 16.59
C LEU A 410 -17.23 -17.79 17.86
N PRO A 411 -18.47 -18.31 17.92
CA PRO A 411 -18.92 -19.14 19.02
C PRO A 411 -18.18 -20.48 19.01
N ALA A 412 -17.98 -21.07 20.19
CA ALA A 412 -17.39 -22.39 20.30
C ALA A 412 -18.19 -23.44 19.52
N ALA A 413 -17.54 -24.10 18.57
CA ALA A 413 -18.08 -25.17 17.76
C ALA A 413 -17.11 -26.36 17.70
N PRO A 414 -17.60 -27.59 17.45
CA PRO A 414 -16.74 -28.75 17.22
C PRO A 414 -15.88 -28.63 15.95
N ASP A 415 -16.27 -27.77 15.00
CA ASP A 415 -15.61 -27.56 13.72
C ASP A 415 -16.17 -26.29 13.04
N TYR A 416 -15.46 -25.75 12.06
CA TYR A 416 -15.83 -24.58 11.28
C TYR A 416 -15.64 -24.85 9.79
N SER A 417 -16.59 -24.43 8.95
CA SER A 417 -16.40 -24.40 7.49
C SER A 417 -15.77 -23.08 7.10
N LEU A 418 -14.69 -23.13 6.33
CA LEU A 418 -13.95 -21.97 5.81
C LEU A 418 -14.14 -21.95 4.30
N THR A 419 -14.85 -20.96 3.75
CA THR A 419 -14.95 -20.76 2.30
C THR A 419 -14.03 -19.64 1.89
N ASP A 420 -13.02 -19.94 1.08
CA ASP A 420 -12.14 -18.95 0.48
C ASP A 420 -12.91 -18.18 -0.61
N LEU A 421 -13.03 -16.86 -0.47
CA LEU A 421 -13.87 -16.04 -1.34
C LEU A 421 -13.23 -15.74 -2.70
N TRP A 422 -11.93 -15.99 -2.86
CA TRP A 422 -11.22 -15.82 -4.12
C TRP A 422 -11.16 -17.12 -4.94
N THR A 423 -11.05 -18.27 -4.28
CA THR A 423 -10.98 -19.58 -4.95
C THR A 423 -12.30 -20.35 -4.96
N HIS A 424 -13.27 -19.87 -4.17
CA HIS A 424 -14.57 -20.52 -3.90
C HIS A 424 -14.46 -21.94 -3.33
N GLN A 425 -13.28 -22.31 -2.82
CA GLN A 425 -13.05 -23.62 -2.20
C GLN A 425 -13.40 -23.58 -0.72
N ALA A 426 -14.01 -24.66 -0.24
CA ALA A 426 -14.35 -24.82 1.17
C ALA A 426 -13.45 -25.87 1.84
N THR A 427 -12.92 -25.53 3.02
CA THR A 427 -12.16 -26.41 3.90
C THR A 427 -12.79 -26.44 5.29
N GLU A 428 -12.31 -27.32 6.18
CA GLU A 428 -12.70 -27.36 7.59
C GLU A 428 -11.54 -27.02 8.54
N SER A 429 -11.85 -26.54 9.75
CA SER A 429 -10.86 -26.25 10.78
C SER A 429 -11.43 -26.52 12.17
N ALA A 430 -10.61 -27.11 13.04
CA ALA A 430 -10.89 -27.33 14.45
C ALA A 430 -10.94 -26.04 15.30
N GLY A 431 -10.66 -24.87 14.71
CA GLY A 431 -10.75 -23.57 15.39
C GLY A 431 -9.55 -22.65 15.21
N THR A 432 -8.58 -22.99 14.38
CA THR A 432 -7.54 -22.07 13.93
C THR A 432 -7.68 -21.82 12.43
N VAL A 433 -7.91 -20.57 12.05
CA VAL A 433 -7.97 -20.14 10.65
C VAL A 433 -6.57 -19.69 10.27
N ALA A 434 -5.96 -20.35 9.31
CA ALA A 434 -4.57 -20.11 8.94
C ALA A 434 -4.35 -20.33 7.45
N SER A 435 -3.46 -19.52 6.87
CA SER A 435 -3.05 -19.66 5.48
C SER A 435 -1.61 -19.18 5.30
N VAL A 436 -0.90 -19.77 4.35
CA VAL A 436 0.40 -19.26 3.88
C VAL A 436 0.11 -18.22 2.81
N VAL A 437 0.16 -16.95 3.22
CA VAL A 437 -0.24 -15.83 2.40
C VAL A 437 0.99 -15.33 1.60
N PRO A 438 0.90 -15.22 0.25
CA PRO A 438 1.98 -14.65 -0.57
C PRO A 438 2.43 -13.26 -0.10
N GLY A 439 3.60 -12.83 -0.54
CA GLY A 439 4.03 -11.45 -0.30
C GLY A 439 3.01 -10.46 -0.87
N HIS A 440 2.66 -9.45 -0.08
CA HIS A 440 1.62 -8.45 -0.38
C HIS A 440 0.21 -9.03 -0.64
N GLY A 441 -0.01 -10.32 -0.33
CA GLY A 441 -1.25 -11.04 -0.64
C GLY A 441 -2.25 -11.08 0.51
N VAL A 442 -3.37 -11.74 0.24
CA VAL A 442 -4.48 -11.97 1.17
C VAL A 442 -5.08 -13.37 1.00
N ALA A 443 -5.47 -13.99 2.11
CA ALA A 443 -6.45 -15.06 2.13
C ALA A 443 -7.74 -14.55 2.80
N LEU A 444 -8.85 -14.54 2.06
CA LEU A 444 -10.14 -13.99 2.52
C LEU A 444 -11.15 -15.12 2.67
N TYR A 445 -11.60 -15.37 3.90
CA TYR A 445 -12.51 -16.48 4.22
C TYR A 445 -13.85 -15.98 4.77
N ARG A 446 -14.95 -16.62 4.39
CA ARG A 446 -16.21 -16.64 5.16
C ARG A 446 -16.28 -17.92 5.98
N ILE A 447 -16.56 -17.78 7.27
CA ILE A 447 -16.46 -18.84 8.27
C ILE A 447 -17.82 -19.09 8.90
N THR A 448 -18.27 -20.35 8.86
CA THR A 448 -19.53 -20.79 9.47
C THR A 448 -19.27 -21.85 10.54
N PRO A 449 -19.73 -21.67 11.79
CA PRO A 449 -19.61 -22.69 12.83
C PRO A 449 -20.49 -23.91 12.51
N LEU A 450 -19.93 -25.11 12.61
CA LEU A 450 -20.63 -26.36 12.33
C LEU A 450 -21.17 -27.01 13.61
N LYS A 451 -22.33 -27.65 13.51
CA LYS A 451 -22.92 -28.39 14.65
C LYS A 451 -22.22 -29.72 14.95
N LYS A 452 -21.40 -30.21 14.03
CA LYS A 452 -20.63 -31.46 14.12
C LYS A 452 -19.41 -31.33 13.20
N ALA A 453 -18.36 -32.10 13.50
CA ALA A 453 -17.19 -32.19 12.63
C ALA A 453 -17.58 -32.63 11.21
N SER A 454 -16.99 -31.96 10.24
CA SER A 454 -17.18 -32.25 8.83
C SER A 454 -16.60 -33.62 8.49
N ALA A 455 -17.31 -34.33 7.60
CA ALA A 455 -16.86 -35.61 7.06
C ALA A 455 -16.51 -35.52 5.58
N THR A 456 -16.81 -34.38 4.94
CA THR A 456 -16.76 -34.21 3.49
C THR A 456 -15.85 -33.07 3.05
N LEU A 457 -15.62 -32.07 3.91
CA LEU A 457 -14.70 -30.99 3.60
C LEU A 457 -13.26 -31.46 3.84
N PRO A 458 -12.32 -31.07 2.97
CA PRO A 458 -10.90 -31.26 3.24
C PRO A 458 -10.44 -30.39 4.43
N PRO A 459 -9.49 -30.85 5.24
CA PRO A 459 -8.94 -30.08 6.35
C PRO A 459 -8.14 -28.88 5.83
N SER A 460 -8.24 -27.76 6.53
CA SER A 460 -7.32 -26.64 6.36
C SER A 460 -5.93 -27.08 6.83
N THR A 461 -4.91 -26.86 5.99
CA THR A 461 -3.53 -27.23 6.29
C THR A 461 -2.59 -26.12 5.87
N ALA A 462 -1.41 -26.04 6.49
CA ALA A 462 -0.33 -25.16 6.05
C ALA A 462 0.93 -25.98 5.80
N LEU A 463 1.60 -25.70 4.69
CA LEU A 463 2.94 -26.20 4.37
C LEU A 463 3.83 -24.98 4.15
N THR A 464 4.89 -24.83 4.95
CA THR A 464 5.87 -23.75 4.81
C THR A 464 7.27 -24.31 4.59
N VAL A 465 8.12 -23.50 3.98
CA VAL A 465 9.55 -23.76 3.81
C VAL A 465 10.31 -22.65 4.54
N GLY A 466 10.93 -22.99 5.67
CA GLY A 466 11.73 -22.08 6.49
C GLY A 466 13.23 -22.25 6.26
N GLY A 467 14.02 -21.37 6.88
CA GLY A 467 15.49 -21.37 6.78
C GLY A 467 16.06 -20.43 5.71
N LEU A 468 15.24 -19.51 5.19
CA LEU A 468 15.56 -18.63 4.06
C LEU A 468 15.68 -17.15 4.43
N ASP A 469 15.74 -16.83 5.73
CA ASP A 469 15.70 -15.44 6.21
C ASP A 469 17.03 -14.69 6.02
N ALA A 470 18.13 -15.40 5.76
CA ALA A 470 19.43 -14.78 5.52
C ALA A 470 19.46 -14.10 4.14
N PRO A 471 20.01 -12.88 4.01
CA PRO A 471 20.11 -12.18 2.71
C PRO A 471 20.80 -12.99 1.62
N THR A 472 21.70 -13.89 2.02
CA THR A 472 22.37 -14.86 1.18
C THR A 472 22.53 -16.16 1.96
N GLN A 473 22.29 -17.31 1.33
CA GLN A 473 22.60 -18.60 1.96
C GLN A 473 23.93 -19.19 1.43
N SER A 474 24.49 -20.16 2.14
CA SER A 474 25.68 -20.91 1.70
C SER A 474 25.27 -22.30 1.22
N SER A 475 25.82 -22.75 0.09
CA SER A 475 25.57 -24.11 -0.39
C SER A 475 26.43 -25.12 0.38
N PRO A 476 25.86 -26.23 0.91
CA PRO A 476 24.45 -26.62 0.84
C PRO A 476 23.53 -25.82 1.77
N VAL A 477 22.36 -25.41 1.26
CA VAL A 477 21.37 -24.58 1.96
C VAL A 477 20.49 -25.46 2.85
N PRO A 478 20.47 -25.24 4.18
CA PRO A 478 19.53 -25.92 5.07
C PRO A 478 18.13 -25.32 4.91
N LEU A 479 17.12 -26.17 4.84
CA LEU A 479 15.71 -25.80 4.80
C LEU A 479 14.93 -26.63 5.81
N THR A 480 13.82 -26.09 6.30
CA THR A 480 12.86 -26.86 7.10
C THR A 480 11.51 -26.83 6.41
N GLU A 481 11.00 -27.99 6.04
CA GLU A 481 9.58 -28.12 5.69
C GLU A 481 8.77 -28.28 6.98
N THR A 482 7.78 -27.42 7.19
CA THR A 482 6.85 -27.48 8.32
C THR A 482 5.44 -27.68 7.79
N PHE A 483 4.77 -28.75 8.23
CA PHE A 483 3.39 -29.07 7.85
C PHE A 483 2.49 -29.15 9.09
N THR A 484 1.41 -28.37 9.07
CA THR A 484 0.43 -28.31 10.17
C THR A 484 -0.96 -28.70 9.68
N ASP A 485 -1.63 -29.55 10.47
CA ASP A 485 -3.04 -29.91 10.31
C ASP A 485 -3.90 -29.02 11.21
N TYR A 486 -4.77 -28.19 10.62
CA TYR A 486 -5.76 -27.41 11.36
C TYR A 486 -7.15 -28.04 11.36
N GLY A 487 -7.35 -29.16 10.67
CA GLY A 487 -8.64 -29.85 10.61
C GLY A 487 -9.02 -30.54 11.91
N ALA A 488 -10.30 -30.91 12.04
CA ALA A 488 -10.87 -31.55 13.22
C ALA A 488 -10.48 -33.04 13.39
N ASN A 489 -9.82 -33.64 12.39
CA ASN A 489 -9.56 -35.08 12.34
C ASN A 489 -8.11 -35.41 12.00
N THR A 490 -7.56 -36.42 12.68
CA THR A 490 -6.20 -36.94 12.42
C THR A 490 -5.99 -37.32 10.95
N LEU A 491 -4.96 -36.72 10.34
CA LEU A 491 -4.48 -37.08 9.01
C LEU A 491 -3.65 -38.36 9.07
N LYS A 492 -3.72 -39.16 8.00
CA LYS A 492 -2.96 -40.40 7.84
C LYS A 492 -2.06 -40.34 6.61
N ASN A 493 -1.10 -41.26 6.53
CA ASN A 493 -0.17 -41.41 5.42
C ASN A 493 0.61 -40.13 5.07
N VAL A 494 0.84 -39.26 6.07
CA VAL A 494 1.51 -37.98 5.86
C VAL A 494 2.95 -38.20 5.41
N THR A 495 3.26 -37.69 4.23
CA THR A 495 4.55 -37.85 3.56
C THR A 495 5.02 -36.51 3.00
N LEU A 496 6.22 -36.07 3.39
CA LEU A 496 6.89 -34.87 2.90
C LEU A 496 7.89 -35.22 1.79
N THR A 497 8.03 -34.34 0.81
CA THR A 497 8.97 -34.47 -0.31
C THR A 497 9.38 -33.09 -0.80
N LEU A 498 10.69 -32.86 -0.89
CA LEU A 498 11.24 -31.64 -1.48
C LEU A 498 11.71 -31.90 -2.91
N GLY A 499 11.11 -31.20 -3.87
CA GLY A 499 11.53 -31.18 -5.27
C GLY A 499 12.50 -30.02 -5.55
N ALA A 500 13.47 -30.24 -6.44
CA ALA A 500 14.43 -29.24 -6.89
C ALA A 500 14.74 -29.42 -8.40
N PRO A 501 15.24 -28.40 -9.11
CA PRO A 501 15.47 -28.46 -10.54
C PRO A 501 16.65 -29.36 -10.88
N LYS A 502 16.74 -29.77 -12.15
CA LYS A 502 17.86 -30.59 -12.64
C LYS A 502 19.20 -29.92 -12.32
N GLY A 503 20.11 -30.66 -11.68
CA GLY A 503 21.43 -30.17 -11.27
C GLY A 503 21.49 -29.73 -9.81
N ALA A 504 20.36 -29.48 -9.16
CA ALA A 504 20.29 -29.30 -7.72
C ALA A 504 20.26 -30.65 -7.00
N GLY A 505 20.93 -30.74 -5.85
CA GLY A 505 20.89 -31.91 -4.97
C GLY A 505 19.93 -31.69 -3.81
N VAL A 506 19.13 -32.70 -3.44
CA VAL A 506 18.27 -32.66 -2.24
C VAL A 506 18.63 -33.82 -1.32
N THR A 507 18.84 -33.54 -0.04
CA THR A 507 19.11 -34.55 0.98
C THR A 507 18.10 -34.44 2.12
N PRO A 508 17.38 -35.52 2.46
CA PRO A 508 17.29 -36.80 1.73
C PRO A 508 16.50 -36.64 0.42
N ALA A 509 16.86 -37.42 -0.61
CA ALA A 509 16.10 -37.48 -1.86
C ALA A 509 14.83 -38.35 -1.77
N ALA A 510 14.76 -39.24 -0.77
CA ALA A 510 13.62 -40.11 -0.55
C ALA A 510 12.50 -39.38 0.22
N PRO A 511 11.22 -39.66 -0.06
CA PRO A 511 10.11 -39.11 0.71
C PRO A 511 10.18 -39.46 2.20
N VAL A 512 9.88 -38.49 3.05
CA VAL A 512 9.90 -38.63 4.52
C VAL A 512 8.50 -38.93 5.01
N ARG A 513 8.32 -40.03 5.78
CA ARG A 513 7.01 -40.51 6.21
C ARG A 513 6.80 -40.33 7.71
N PHE A 514 5.67 -39.71 8.09
CA PHE A 514 5.28 -39.48 9.49
C PHE A 514 4.14 -40.39 9.96
N GLY A 515 3.43 -41.06 9.03
CA GLY A 515 2.35 -42.00 9.36
C GLY A 515 1.03 -41.31 9.71
N SER A 516 0.99 -40.45 10.73
CA SER A 516 -0.20 -39.66 11.08
C SER A 516 0.16 -38.34 11.74
N VAL A 517 -0.71 -37.34 11.55
CA VAL A 517 -0.63 -36.04 12.23
C VAL A 517 -1.98 -35.81 12.93
N PRO A 518 -2.02 -35.65 14.26
CA PRO A 518 -3.27 -35.37 14.97
C PRO A 518 -3.78 -33.96 14.63
N SER A 519 -5.06 -33.70 14.90
CA SER A 519 -5.66 -32.36 14.78
C SER A 519 -4.87 -31.33 15.61
N GLY A 520 -4.52 -30.19 14.99
CA GLY A 520 -3.65 -29.17 15.56
C GLY A 520 -2.16 -29.57 15.61
N GLY A 521 -1.83 -30.77 15.12
CA GLY A 521 -0.49 -31.32 15.10
C GLY A 521 0.37 -30.71 14.00
N THR A 522 1.67 -30.63 14.26
CA THR A 522 2.68 -30.16 13.31
C THR A 522 3.78 -31.20 13.18
N VAL A 523 4.27 -31.40 11.96
CA VAL A 523 5.48 -32.17 11.67
C VAL A 523 6.47 -31.30 10.92
N GLU A 524 7.74 -31.47 11.24
CA GLU A 524 8.82 -30.71 10.62
C GLU A 524 9.91 -31.67 10.17
N TYR A 525 10.54 -31.36 9.05
CA TYR A 525 11.71 -32.09 8.61
C TYR A 525 12.78 -31.18 8.00
N PRO A 526 14.03 -31.28 8.46
CA PRO A 526 15.14 -30.55 7.87
C PRO A 526 15.59 -31.23 6.57
N PHE A 527 15.60 -30.46 5.49
CA PHE A 527 16.22 -30.83 4.20
C PHE A 527 17.50 -30.03 4.00
N THR A 528 18.32 -30.49 3.06
CA THR A 528 19.47 -29.74 2.58
C THR A 528 19.46 -29.71 1.06
N VAL A 529 19.60 -28.52 0.48
CA VAL A 529 19.58 -28.28 -0.96
C VAL A 529 20.95 -27.79 -1.43
N THR A 530 21.53 -28.47 -2.40
CA THR A 530 22.73 -27.99 -3.09
C THR A 530 22.28 -27.21 -4.32
N VAL A 531 22.52 -25.90 -4.32
CA VAL A 531 22.26 -25.03 -5.47
C VAL A 531 23.34 -25.28 -6.53
N PRO A 532 22.98 -25.55 -7.80
CA PRO A 532 23.96 -25.72 -8.87
C PRO A 532 24.73 -24.42 -9.11
N ALA A 533 26.00 -24.54 -9.50
CA ALA A 533 26.79 -23.38 -9.87
C ALA A 533 26.22 -22.73 -11.16
N GLY A 534 25.98 -21.43 -11.10
CA GLY A 534 25.59 -20.58 -12.21
C GLY A 534 26.60 -19.44 -12.44
N PRO A 535 26.25 -18.50 -13.34
CA PRO A 535 27.17 -17.45 -13.77
C PRO A 535 27.31 -16.30 -12.77
N GLY A 536 26.29 -16.02 -11.95
CA GLY A 536 26.22 -14.82 -11.11
C GLY A 536 26.75 -15.02 -9.69
N PRO A 537 26.94 -13.92 -8.93
CA PRO A 537 27.38 -13.99 -7.53
C PRO A 537 26.31 -14.60 -6.59
N PHE A 538 25.04 -14.55 -6.97
CA PHE A 538 23.88 -15.10 -6.26
C PHE A 538 23.11 -16.09 -7.15
N ASP A 539 23.54 -17.34 -7.17
CA ASP A 539 22.85 -18.40 -7.93
C ASP A 539 21.56 -18.81 -7.20
N THR A 540 20.46 -18.98 -7.94
CA THR A 540 19.16 -19.36 -7.37
C THR A 540 18.63 -20.67 -7.93
N ALA A 541 17.82 -21.38 -7.14
CA ALA A 541 17.06 -22.53 -7.58
C ALA A 541 15.66 -22.51 -6.96
N ALA A 542 14.63 -22.71 -7.78
CA ALA A 542 13.26 -22.85 -7.28
C ALA A 542 13.07 -24.27 -6.70
N VAL A 543 12.70 -24.38 -5.44
CA VAL A 543 12.34 -25.64 -4.79
C VAL A 543 10.85 -25.70 -4.55
N THR A 544 10.31 -26.93 -4.49
CA THR A 544 8.89 -27.15 -4.23
C THR A 544 8.75 -28.20 -3.16
N ALA A 545 8.37 -27.75 -1.97
CA ALA A 545 7.92 -28.65 -0.92
C ALA A 545 6.56 -29.22 -1.30
N LYS A 546 6.37 -30.52 -1.04
CA LYS A 546 5.13 -31.23 -1.29
C LYS A 546 4.80 -32.11 -0.09
N VAL A 547 3.57 -32.03 0.36
CA VAL A 547 2.98 -32.98 1.29
C VAL A 547 1.87 -33.77 0.59
N THR A 548 1.79 -35.08 0.87
CA THR A 548 0.63 -35.91 0.56
C THR A 548 0.09 -36.52 1.84
N TYR A 549 -1.23 -36.57 1.99
CA TYR A 549 -1.89 -37.13 3.16
C TYR A 549 -3.27 -37.71 2.81
N THR A 550 -3.85 -38.45 3.74
CA THR A 550 -5.22 -38.97 3.65
C THR A 550 -6.04 -38.37 4.79
N SER A 551 -7.11 -37.63 4.43
CA SER A 551 -8.11 -37.10 5.35
C SER A 551 -9.37 -37.99 5.33
N ARG A 552 -10.46 -37.52 5.95
CA ARG A 552 -11.78 -38.16 5.78
C ARG A 552 -12.39 -37.92 4.40
N SER A 553 -12.02 -36.83 3.73
CA SER A 553 -12.52 -36.46 2.41
C SER A 553 -11.88 -37.31 1.30
N GLY A 554 -10.65 -37.79 1.52
CA GLY A 554 -9.92 -38.62 0.57
C GLY A 554 -8.41 -38.45 0.69
N SER A 555 -7.70 -38.77 -0.41
CA SER A 555 -6.27 -38.47 -0.53
C SER A 555 -6.10 -37.05 -1.06
N GLU A 556 -5.23 -36.29 -0.42
CA GLU A 556 -5.01 -34.87 -0.67
C GLU A 556 -3.51 -34.56 -0.74
N GLN A 557 -3.19 -33.38 -1.26
CA GLN A 557 -1.83 -32.87 -1.32
C GLN A 557 -1.81 -31.35 -1.20
N ALA A 558 -0.72 -30.82 -0.66
CA ALA A 558 -0.42 -29.39 -0.68
C ALA A 558 1.02 -29.17 -1.13
N THR A 559 1.30 -28.00 -1.68
CA THR A 559 2.63 -27.62 -2.17
C THR A 559 2.99 -26.22 -1.73
N ALA A 560 4.26 -26.00 -1.42
CA ALA A 560 4.81 -24.68 -1.15
C ALA A 560 6.06 -24.48 -2.00
N GLY A 561 6.04 -23.41 -2.81
CA GLY A 561 7.22 -23.00 -3.58
C GLY A 561 8.12 -22.11 -2.72
N ALA A 562 9.43 -22.27 -2.89
CA ALA A 562 10.41 -21.35 -2.34
C ALA A 562 11.57 -21.19 -3.32
N THR A 563 12.28 -20.07 -3.23
CA THR A 563 13.52 -19.88 -3.96
C THR A 563 14.66 -20.02 -2.96
N VAL A 564 15.54 -20.99 -3.18
CA VAL A 564 16.83 -21.04 -2.50
C VAL A 564 17.82 -20.22 -3.31
N ASP A 565 18.63 -19.44 -2.64
CA ASP A 565 19.83 -18.87 -3.24
C ASP A 565 21.06 -19.43 -2.56
N ALA A 566 22.20 -19.40 -3.25
CA ALA A 566 23.46 -19.63 -2.59
C ALA A 566 24.50 -18.69 -3.16
N ALA A 567 25.09 -17.91 -2.25
CA ALA A 567 26.28 -17.17 -2.55
C ALA A 567 27.50 -18.08 -2.42
N LYS A 568 28.43 -17.97 -3.36
CA LYS A 568 29.80 -18.45 -3.13
C LYS A 568 30.52 -17.45 -2.23
N PRO A 569 31.19 -17.88 -1.15
CA PRO A 569 31.84 -16.97 -0.21
C PRO A 569 32.86 -16.06 -0.91
N VAL A 570 32.85 -14.80 -0.53
CA VAL A 570 33.91 -13.86 -0.90
C VAL A 570 35.18 -14.24 -0.12
N GLY A 571 36.21 -14.66 -0.85
CA GLY A 571 37.52 -14.98 -0.29
C GLY A 571 38.61 -14.01 -0.74
N SER A 572 39.85 -14.31 -0.34
CA SER A 572 41.06 -13.56 -0.68
C SER A 572 41.13 -13.16 -2.17
N PRO A 573 41.60 -11.93 -2.49
CA PRO A 573 42.20 -10.92 -1.60
C PRO A 573 41.18 -10.02 -0.87
N TYR A 574 39.88 -10.23 -1.07
CA TYR A 574 38.84 -9.37 -0.52
C TYR A 574 38.44 -9.79 0.91
N LYS A 575 37.98 -8.81 1.68
CA LYS A 575 37.27 -8.98 2.95
C LYS A 575 35.84 -8.44 2.82
N THR A 576 34.96 -8.89 3.69
CA THR A 576 33.57 -8.41 3.77
C THR A 576 33.32 -7.72 5.09
N PHE A 577 32.49 -6.68 5.08
CA PHE A 577 32.02 -6.00 6.30
C PHE A 577 30.57 -5.56 6.11
N ALA A 578 29.77 -5.61 7.17
CA ALA A 578 28.42 -5.06 7.18
C ALA A 578 28.14 -4.38 8.51
N SER A 579 27.57 -3.18 8.47
CA SER A 579 27.01 -2.49 9.64
C SER A 579 25.50 -2.70 9.79
N THR A 580 24.91 -3.43 8.85
CA THR A 580 23.49 -3.79 8.78
C THR A 580 23.35 -5.23 8.27
N THR A 581 22.13 -5.71 8.13
CA THR A 581 21.85 -7.02 7.54
C THR A 581 22.33 -7.04 6.09
N ALA A 582 23.35 -7.86 5.79
CA ALA A 582 23.90 -7.99 4.46
C ALA A 582 24.42 -9.41 4.16
N GLY A 583 24.49 -9.73 2.87
CA GLY A 583 25.05 -10.95 2.32
C GLY A 583 25.93 -10.68 1.11
N PHE A 584 26.91 -11.55 0.88
CA PHE A 584 28.02 -11.32 -0.06
C PHE A 584 28.25 -12.53 -0.96
N GLY A 585 28.40 -12.29 -2.26
CA GLY A 585 28.63 -13.34 -3.25
C GLY A 585 29.77 -13.04 -4.21
N ARG A 586 30.36 -14.09 -4.78
CA ARG A 586 31.41 -13.97 -5.81
C ARG A 586 31.26 -15.03 -6.91
N SER A 587 31.36 -14.62 -8.16
CA SER A 587 31.47 -15.55 -9.30
C SER A 587 32.56 -15.09 -10.27
N GLY A 588 33.70 -15.77 -10.26
CA GLY A 588 34.86 -15.33 -11.04
C GLY A 588 35.35 -13.94 -10.58
N THR A 589 35.24 -12.95 -11.47
CA THR A 589 35.52 -11.52 -11.21
C THR A 589 34.33 -10.75 -10.68
N GLN A 590 33.12 -11.31 -10.77
CA GLN A 590 31.90 -10.66 -10.31
C GLN A 590 31.80 -10.73 -8.79
N LEU A 591 31.34 -9.63 -8.19
CA LEU A 591 31.05 -9.48 -6.78
C LEU A 591 29.60 -9.05 -6.63
N GLY A 592 28.91 -9.55 -5.62
CA GLY A 592 27.52 -9.17 -5.32
C GLY A 592 27.37 -8.78 -3.87
N ILE A 593 26.57 -7.76 -3.60
CA ILE A 593 26.18 -7.34 -2.26
C ILE A 593 24.65 -7.26 -2.20
N ARG A 594 24.06 -8.00 -1.27
CA ARG A 594 22.69 -7.78 -0.83
C ARG A 594 22.74 -7.11 0.53
N ALA A 595 22.23 -5.89 0.65
CA ALA A 595 22.30 -5.15 1.91
C ALA A 595 20.98 -4.44 2.18
N GLN A 596 20.58 -4.43 3.45
CA GLN A 596 19.62 -3.48 3.97
C GLN A 596 20.32 -2.16 4.28
N GLY A 597 19.61 -1.23 4.92
CA GLY A 597 20.19 -0.03 5.51
C GLY A 597 19.36 1.21 5.21
N SER A 598 19.29 2.08 6.20
CA SER A 598 18.54 3.34 6.16
C SER A 598 19.25 4.37 5.30
N ASP A 599 20.59 4.49 5.43
CA ASP A 599 21.42 5.34 4.57
C ASP A 599 22.93 5.13 4.82
N VAL A 600 23.75 5.71 3.93
CA VAL A 600 25.15 6.09 4.14
C VAL A 600 25.26 7.60 3.88
N TYR A 601 24.86 8.41 4.85
CA TYR A 601 24.99 9.87 4.84
C TYR A 601 24.77 10.45 6.25
N GLY A 602 25.43 11.56 6.56
CA GLY A 602 25.37 12.19 7.88
C GLY A 602 25.78 11.23 8.99
N SER A 603 24.95 11.14 10.04
CA SER A 603 25.18 10.22 11.16
C SER A 603 24.91 8.75 10.83
N THR A 604 24.24 8.46 9.71
CA THR A 604 23.82 7.10 9.34
C THR A 604 24.90 6.42 8.50
N ASN A 605 25.32 5.23 8.91
CA ASN A 605 26.38 4.45 8.25
C ASN A 605 25.96 2.98 8.15
N GLU A 606 24.89 2.69 7.43
CA GLU A 606 24.31 1.35 7.28
C GLU A 606 24.53 0.79 5.86
N TYR A 607 25.47 -0.16 5.73
CA TYR A 607 25.88 -0.71 4.45
C TYR A 607 26.48 -2.11 4.56
N GLY A 608 26.57 -2.80 3.42
CA GLY A 608 27.47 -3.92 3.19
C GLY A 608 28.62 -3.52 2.25
N ALA A 609 29.82 -4.04 2.49
CA ALA A 609 31.01 -3.76 1.68
C ALA A 609 31.86 -5.02 1.42
N ILE A 610 32.44 -5.08 0.21
CA ILE A 610 33.50 -6.02 -0.18
C ILE A 610 34.74 -5.19 -0.52
N TYR A 611 35.82 -5.33 0.25
CA TYR A 611 36.94 -4.38 0.23
C TYR A 611 38.31 -5.04 0.35
N GLN A 612 39.35 -4.30 -0.03
CA GLN A 612 40.76 -4.65 0.16
C GLN A 612 41.37 -3.70 1.19
N PRO A 613 41.89 -4.22 2.32
CA PRO A 613 42.50 -3.37 3.33
C PRO A 613 43.77 -2.68 2.84
N GLY A 614 43.87 -1.37 3.05
CA GLY A 614 45.07 -0.58 2.72
C GLY A 614 45.46 -0.52 1.24
N ALA A 615 44.56 -0.89 0.31
CA ALA A 615 44.86 -0.92 -1.11
C ALA A 615 44.84 0.45 -1.79
N GLU A 616 44.15 1.44 -1.22
CA GLU A 616 44.07 2.81 -1.76
C GLU A 616 45.21 3.66 -1.20
N HIS A 617 46.03 4.24 -2.07
CA HIS A 617 47.15 5.09 -1.70
C HIS A 617 47.31 6.25 -2.69
N ASP A 618 48.27 7.14 -2.43
CA ASP A 618 48.56 8.24 -3.35
C ASP A 618 48.93 7.70 -4.75
N GLY A 619 48.31 8.27 -5.79
CA GLY A 619 48.44 7.82 -7.18
C GLY A 619 47.52 6.66 -7.57
N SER A 620 46.75 6.08 -6.64
CA SER A 620 45.87 4.96 -6.96
C SER A 620 44.77 5.34 -7.94
N THR A 621 44.42 4.38 -8.82
CA THR A 621 43.19 4.42 -9.62
C THR A 621 42.34 3.21 -9.28
N THR A 622 41.14 3.45 -8.76
CA THR A 622 40.14 2.42 -8.49
C THR A 622 39.05 2.46 -9.55
N VAL A 623 38.75 1.31 -10.16
CA VAL A 623 37.72 1.16 -11.21
C VAL A 623 36.81 -0.01 -10.86
N VAL A 624 35.50 0.17 -11.04
CA VAL A 624 34.51 -0.91 -10.95
C VAL A 624 33.43 -0.73 -12.01
N LYS A 625 32.89 -1.84 -12.53
CA LYS A 625 31.65 -1.85 -13.27
C LYS A 625 30.48 -2.21 -12.35
N VAL A 626 29.57 -1.28 -12.10
CA VAL A 626 28.27 -1.58 -11.48
C VAL A 626 27.37 -2.13 -12.57
N THR A 627 27.08 -3.42 -12.50
CA THR A 627 26.33 -4.13 -13.55
C THR A 627 24.82 -4.06 -13.36
N ALA A 628 24.35 -4.07 -12.11
CA ALA A 628 22.96 -3.93 -11.74
C ALA A 628 22.82 -3.36 -10.32
N GLN A 629 21.69 -2.71 -10.05
CA GLN A 629 21.29 -2.24 -8.72
C GLN A 629 19.77 -2.25 -8.62
N THR A 630 19.22 -2.81 -7.55
CA THR A 630 17.79 -2.71 -7.23
C THR A 630 17.42 -1.27 -6.87
N ASN A 631 16.35 -0.73 -7.46
CA ASN A 631 15.78 0.56 -7.07
C ASN A 631 14.86 0.40 -5.86
N THR A 632 15.44 0.22 -4.68
CA THR A 632 14.70 0.18 -3.41
C THR A 632 14.25 1.57 -2.95
N ASP A 633 14.96 2.62 -3.37
CA ASP A 633 14.68 4.03 -3.11
C ASP A 633 15.49 4.88 -4.11
N PRO A 634 15.05 6.10 -4.51
CA PRO A 634 15.83 7.02 -5.34
C PRO A 634 17.26 7.27 -4.89
N TRP A 635 17.54 7.15 -3.58
CA TRP A 635 18.83 7.33 -2.93
C TRP A 635 19.49 6.02 -2.48
N ALA A 636 18.99 4.86 -2.87
CA ALA A 636 19.74 3.61 -2.77
C ALA A 636 21.11 3.78 -3.46
N LYS A 637 22.19 3.24 -2.87
CA LYS A 637 23.56 3.51 -3.35
C LYS A 637 24.31 2.22 -3.62
N ALA A 638 24.98 2.14 -4.77
CA ALA A 638 25.97 1.11 -5.07
C ALA A 638 27.18 1.73 -5.80
N GLY A 639 28.40 1.39 -5.38
CA GLY A 639 29.60 1.92 -6.03
C GLY A 639 30.89 1.72 -5.24
N ILE A 640 31.82 2.67 -5.35
CA ILE A 640 33.13 2.63 -4.69
C ILE A 640 33.03 3.32 -3.32
N MET A 641 33.60 2.70 -2.28
CA MET A 641 33.79 3.30 -0.96
C MET A 641 35.28 3.32 -0.60
N VAL A 642 35.76 4.46 -0.08
CA VAL A 642 37.11 4.64 0.47
C VAL A 642 37.02 5.21 1.88
N ARG A 643 37.70 4.58 2.84
CA ARG A 643 37.79 5.02 4.24
C ARG A 643 39.12 4.60 4.87
N ASN A 644 39.58 5.30 5.91
CA ASN A 644 40.74 4.83 6.68
C ASN A 644 40.54 3.44 7.29
N ASP A 645 39.30 3.12 7.65
CA ASP A 645 38.87 1.82 8.16
C ASP A 645 37.39 1.62 7.76
N ILE A 646 37.13 0.70 6.82
CA ILE A 646 35.76 0.37 6.37
C ILE A 646 34.97 -0.36 7.47
N THR A 647 35.62 -0.94 8.47
CA THR A 647 34.94 -1.69 9.53
C THR A 647 34.43 -0.81 10.68
N ASN A 648 34.85 0.46 10.74
CA ASN A 648 34.41 1.39 11.76
C ASN A 648 33.12 2.13 11.33
N ALA A 649 31.98 1.48 11.55
CA ALA A 649 30.66 2.02 11.23
C ALA A 649 30.25 3.25 12.06
N SER A 650 30.90 3.50 13.21
CA SER A 650 30.59 4.65 14.08
C SER A 650 31.13 5.98 13.55
N GLY A 651 31.99 5.94 12.52
CA GLY A 651 32.61 7.11 11.92
C GLY A 651 34.11 6.90 11.74
N SER A 652 34.53 6.81 10.47
CA SER A 652 35.92 6.61 10.04
C SER A 652 36.33 7.74 9.11
N PRO A 653 37.37 8.55 9.44
CA PRO A 653 37.85 9.66 8.61
C PRO A 653 38.43 9.21 7.25
N GLY A 654 38.76 10.19 6.41
CA GLY A 654 39.21 9.91 5.05
C GLY A 654 38.08 9.30 4.19
N PHE A 655 36.83 9.67 4.47
CA PHE A 655 35.65 9.01 3.94
C PHE A 655 35.16 9.67 2.65
N LEU A 656 35.02 8.85 1.61
CA LEU A 656 34.38 9.22 0.35
C LEU A 656 33.67 8.01 -0.27
N ILE A 657 32.58 8.28 -0.99
CA ILE A 657 31.93 7.34 -1.89
C ILE A 657 31.74 7.94 -3.28
N LEU A 658 31.79 7.09 -4.30
CA LEU A 658 31.31 7.37 -5.65
C LEU A 658 30.26 6.31 -5.99
N ALA A 659 29.00 6.71 -6.13
CA ALA A 659 27.87 5.79 -6.20
C ALA A 659 26.93 6.06 -7.39
N VAL A 660 26.32 4.99 -7.88
CA VAL A 660 25.10 5.00 -8.68
C VAL A 660 23.93 5.18 -7.70
N THR A 661 23.00 6.09 -8.03
CA THR A 661 21.73 6.25 -7.32
C THR A 661 20.57 6.20 -8.31
N PRO A 662 19.50 5.41 -8.08
CA PRO A 662 18.46 5.20 -9.08
C PRO A 662 17.74 6.48 -9.51
N GLY A 663 17.53 7.43 -8.59
CA GLY A 663 16.80 8.67 -8.86
C GLY A 663 17.60 9.96 -8.74
N ASN A 664 18.88 9.90 -8.32
CA ASN A 664 19.68 11.11 -8.02
C ASN A 664 21.03 11.14 -8.75
N GLY A 665 21.21 10.28 -9.75
CA GLY A 665 22.38 10.31 -10.63
C GLY A 665 23.63 9.63 -10.09
N TYR A 666 24.77 9.96 -10.69
CA TYR A 666 26.08 9.54 -10.21
C TYR A 666 26.53 10.52 -9.12
N ALA A 667 26.65 10.03 -7.89
CA ALA A 667 26.89 10.85 -6.72
C ALA A 667 28.31 10.65 -6.17
N LEU A 668 29.06 11.74 -6.08
CA LEU A 668 30.31 11.83 -5.32
C LEU A 668 30.00 12.47 -3.96
N GLN A 669 30.15 11.72 -2.88
CA GLN A 669 29.88 12.20 -1.52
C GLN A 669 31.12 12.04 -0.65
N TRP A 670 31.39 13.00 0.22
CA TRP A 670 32.59 13.01 1.06
C TRP A 670 32.37 13.64 2.43
N ASP A 671 33.25 13.28 3.36
CA ASP A 671 33.41 13.92 4.66
C ASP A 671 34.26 15.18 4.49
N SER A 672 33.65 16.36 4.51
CA SER A 672 34.33 17.63 4.21
C SER A 672 35.09 18.21 5.40
N HIS A 673 34.81 17.72 6.61
CA HIS A 673 35.37 18.21 7.87
C HIS A 673 36.25 17.17 8.62
N GLY A 674 36.35 15.95 8.12
CA GLY A 674 37.20 14.89 8.68
C GLY A 674 36.67 14.27 9.96
N ASN A 675 35.36 14.29 10.21
CA ASN A 675 34.76 13.72 11.43
C ASN A 675 34.31 12.25 11.27
N GLY A 676 34.49 11.69 10.08
CA GLY A 676 34.10 10.33 9.73
C GLY A 676 32.66 10.18 9.23
N GLN A 677 31.98 11.25 8.85
CA GLN A 677 30.60 11.25 8.34
C GLN A 677 30.53 11.98 7.00
N LEU A 678 29.76 11.44 6.03
CA LEU A 678 29.53 12.16 4.77
C LEU A 678 28.57 13.33 5.03
N ASP A 679 28.96 14.51 4.57
CA ASP A 679 28.19 15.74 4.78
C ASP A 679 28.08 16.60 3.52
N SER A 680 28.78 16.21 2.47
CA SER A 680 28.86 16.93 1.21
C SER A 680 28.57 16.00 0.03
N ASN A 681 27.88 16.54 -0.99
CA ASN A 681 27.42 15.79 -2.16
C ASN A 681 27.59 16.60 -3.44
N GLN A 682 28.01 15.92 -4.51
CA GLN A 682 27.92 16.38 -5.88
C GLN A 682 27.37 15.26 -6.76
N SER A 683 26.19 15.49 -7.33
CA SER A 683 25.53 14.55 -8.24
C SER A 683 25.55 15.05 -9.68
N ARG A 684 25.55 14.12 -10.63
CA ARG A 684 25.53 14.45 -12.05
C ARG A 684 24.78 13.39 -12.87
N ASP A 685 24.03 13.87 -13.87
CA ASP A 685 23.34 13.07 -14.91
C ASP A 685 22.33 12.05 -14.34
N GLN A 686 21.48 11.45 -15.18
CA GLN A 686 20.62 10.34 -14.75
C GLN A 686 21.43 9.05 -14.75
N ALA A 687 21.42 8.32 -13.65
CA ALA A 687 22.18 7.08 -13.55
C ALA A 687 21.50 5.94 -14.33
N VAL A 688 22.32 5.12 -14.99
CA VAL A 688 21.90 3.88 -15.66
C VAL A 688 22.86 2.76 -15.30
N THR A 689 22.40 1.52 -15.35
CA THR A 689 23.25 0.32 -15.24
C THR A 689 23.12 -0.52 -16.52
N PRO A 690 24.19 -1.18 -17.00
CA PRO A 690 25.53 -1.21 -16.41
C PRO A 690 26.32 0.10 -16.64
N VAL A 691 27.25 0.41 -15.72
CA VAL A 691 28.11 1.61 -15.78
C VAL A 691 29.45 1.35 -15.09
N TRP A 692 30.50 1.99 -15.56
CA TRP A 692 31.81 2.01 -14.92
C TRP A 692 31.97 3.25 -14.06
N LEU A 693 32.49 3.07 -12.85
CA LEU A 693 32.90 4.13 -11.95
C LEU A 693 34.41 4.09 -11.80
N LYS A 694 35.03 5.27 -11.77
CA LYS A 694 36.48 5.44 -11.60
C LYS A 694 36.76 6.52 -10.58
N LEU A 695 37.66 6.22 -9.66
CA LEU A 695 38.15 7.11 -8.63
C LEU A 695 39.68 7.20 -8.76
N VAL A 696 40.20 8.42 -8.89
CA VAL A 696 41.65 8.67 -8.96
C VAL A 696 42.07 9.52 -7.77
N ARG A 697 43.12 9.09 -7.06
CA ARG A 697 43.65 9.79 -5.89
C ARG A 697 44.99 10.48 -6.17
N ASN A 698 45.10 11.74 -5.74
CA ASN A 698 46.33 12.53 -5.73
C ASN A 698 46.42 13.30 -4.39
N GLY A 699 47.27 12.82 -3.49
CA GLY A 699 47.38 13.24 -2.10
C GLY A 699 46.06 13.00 -1.34
N THR A 700 45.43 14.09 -0.93
CA THR A 700 44.10 14.10 -0.30
C THR A 700 42.98 14.40 -1.30
N THR A 701 43.30 14.63 -2.57
CA THR A 701 42.32 14.96 -3.61
C THR A 701 41.86 13.70 -4.33
N PHE A 702 40.55 13.55 -4.48
CA PHE A 702 39.90 12.45 -5.16
C PHE A 702 39.07 12.97 -6.33
N THR A 703 39.24 12.40 -7.51
CA THR A 703 38.45 12.71 -8.71
C THR A 703 37.58 11.53 -9.07
N GLY A 704 36.25 11.72 -9.02
CA GLY A 704 35.26 10.71 -9.38
C GLY A 704 34.75 10.90 -10.81
N SER A 705 34.66 9.83 -11.57
CA SER A 705 34.17 9.82 -12.96
C SER A 705 33.34 8.57 -13.25
N TYR A 706 32.48 8.63 -14.26
CA TYR A 706 31.70 7.49 -14.74
C TYR A 706 31.82 7.32 -16.26
N SER A 707 31.52 6.12 -16.77
CA SER A 707 31.49 5.78 -18.20
C SER A 707 30.45 4.70 -18.47
N THR A 708 29.69 4.80 -19.57
CA THR A 708 28.75 3.76 -20.01
C THR A 708 29.33 2.82 -21.06
N ASP A 709 30.54 3.09 -21.55
CA ASP A 709 31.19 2.37 -22.64
C ASP A 709 32.65 1.95 -22.33
N ASP A 710 33.13 2.21 -21.10
CA ASP A 710 34.50 1.97 -20.62
C ASP A 710 35.60 2.72 -21.39
N SER A 711 35.25 3.75 -22.17
CA SER A 711 36.19 4.49 -23.01
C SER A 711 36.04 6.01 -22.86
N THR A 712 34.80 6.49 -22.83
CA THR A 712 34.45 7.90 -22.64
C THR A 712 34.12 8.14 -21.18
N TRP A 713 34.96 8.93 -20.50
CA TRP A 713 34.82 9.19 -19.07
C TRP A 713 34.32 10.61 -18.80
N THR A 714 33.22 10.72 -18.07
CA THR A 714 32.64 11.98 -17.62
C THR A 714 32.95 12.19 -16.15
N GLN A 715 33.54 13.34 -15.81
CA GLN A 715 33.83 13.68 -14.42
C GLN A 715 32.54 14.07 -13.68
N VAL A 716 32.32 13.45 -12.51
CA VAL A 716 31.29 13.83 -11.54
C VAL A 716 31.78 15.00 -10.72
N GLY A 717 32.97 14.90 -10.11
CA GLY A 717 33.57 15.92 -9.26
C GLY A 717 35.02 15.64 -8.89
N SER A 718 35.70 16.63 -8.30
CA SER A 718 37.05 16.52 -7.75
C SER A 718 37.09 17.25 -6.40
N VAL A 719 37.40 16.53 -5.32
CA VAL A 719 37.25 17.02 -3.94
C VAL A 719 38.46 16.67 -3.08
N SER A 720 38.78 17.50 -2.09
CA SER A 720 39.78 17.17 -1.08
C SER A 720 39.11 16.55 0.13
N VAL A 721 39.58 15.37 0.55
CA VAL A 721 39.06 14.62 1.69
C VAL A 721 40.04 14.75 2.86
N PRO A 722 39.69 15.51 3.93
CA PRO A 722 40.54 15.66 5.10
C PRO A 722 40.82 14.33 5.80
N GLN A 723 41.98 14.25 6.45
CA GLN A 723 42.40 13.10 7.25
C GLN A 723 42.46 11.75 6.49
N ALA A 724 42.52 11.78 5.16
CA ALA A 724 42.84 10.60 4.36
C ALA A 724 44.23 10.07 4.71
N ALA A 725 44.31 8.85 5.25
CA ALA A 725 45.56 8.22 5.65
C ALA A 725 46.44 7.86 4.43
N ALA A 726 47.74 7.62 4.67
CA ALA A 726 48.69 7.28 3.60
C ALA A 726 48.26 6.05 2.77
N THR A 727 47.64 5.09 3.44
CA THR A 727 46.93 3.96 2.84
C THR A 727 45.54 3.87 3.47
N GLN A 728 44.54 3.53 2.68
CA GLN A 728 43.13 3.41 3.09
C GLN A 728 42.52 2.12 2.56
N ASP A 729 41.43 1.70 3.19
CA ASP A 729 40.60 0.62 2.69
C ASP A 729 39.79 1.12 1.50
N VAL A 730 39.68 0.29 0.45
CA VAL A 730 38.85 0.57 -0.72
C VAL A 730 38.11 -0.68 -1.18
N GLY A 731 36.88 -0.49 -1.61
CA GLY A 731 36.02 -1.58 -2.03
C GLY A 731 34.77 -1.14 -2.74
N VAL A 732 33.93 -2.13 -3.04
CA VAL A 732 32.55 -1.92 -3.46
C VAL A 732 31.63 -1.94 -2.25
N PHE A 733 30.57 -1.15 -2.28
CA PHE A 733 29.57 -1.09 -1.21
C PHE A 733 28.16 -0.98 -1.76
N ALA A 734 27.17 -1.35 -0.94
CA ALA A 734 25.76 -1.11 -1.22
C ALA A 734 24.95 -0.76 0.06
N THR A 735 23.89 0.05 -0.12
CA THR A 735 22.84 0.32 0.88
C THR A 735 21.48 0.44 0.20
N ALA A 736 20.43 -0.11 0.81
CA ALA A 736 19.08 -0.08 0.25
C ALA A 736 18.39 1.28 0.37
N HIS A 737 18.87 2.14 1.29
CA HIS A 737 18.16 3.37 1.66
C HIS A 737 16.68 3.12 2.03
N SER A 738 16.44 1.98 2.68
CA SER A 738 15.13 1.50 3.10
C SER A 738 15.36 0.52 4.23
N ALA A 739 15.10 0.95 5.46
CA ALA A 739 15.27 0.12 6.65
C ALA A 739 14.37 -1.12 6.56
N GLY A 740 14.94 -2.30 6.76
CA GLY A 740 14.22 -3.58 6.70
C GLY A 740 14.00 -4.14 5.29
N SER A 741 14.28 -3.38 4.23
CA SER A 741 14.24 -3.86 2.84
C SER A 741 15.64 -4.17 2.34
N THR A 742 15.84 -5.31 1.68
CA THR A 742 17.14 -5.70 1.11
C THR A 742 17.23 -5.27 -0.35
N GLY A 743 18.23 -4.45 -0.70
CA GLY A 743 18.60 -4.14 -2.07
C GLY A 743 19.76 -5.03 -2.54
N GLU A 744 19.81 -5.35 -3.84
CA GLU A 744 20.91 -6.10 -4.47
C GLU A 744 21.72 -5.17 -5.38
N ALA A 745 23.05 -5.30 -5.33
CA ALA A 745 23.97 -4.63 -6.24
C ALA A 745 25.04 -5.61 -6.72
N ASP A 746 25.22 -5.66 -8.04
CA ASP A 746 26.17 -6.54 -8.70
C ASP A 746 27.29 -5.75 -9.36
N PHE A 747 28.51 -6.19 -9.16
CA PHE A 747 29.74 -5.56 -9.62
C PHE A 747 30.58 -6.53 -10.44
N ASP A 748 31.37 -5.98 -11.35
CA ASP A 748 32.39 -6.71 -12.10
C ASP A 748 33.64 -5.84 -12.25
N SER A 749 34.77 -6.47 -12.58
CA SER A 749 36.03 -5.79 -12.92
C SER A 749 36.53 -4.79 -11.85
N PHE A 750 36.31 -5.09 -10.55
CA PHE A 750 36.85 -4.27 -9.47
C PHE A 750 38.39 -4.36 -9.42
N THR A 751 39.05 -3.23 -9.62
CA THR A 751 40.51 -3.10 -9.62
C THR A 751 40.95 -1.83 -8.90
N THR A 752 42.07 -1.90 -8.19
CA THR A 752 42.81 -0.76 -7.65
C THR A 752 44.28 -0.94 -8.03
N SER A 753 44.87 0.05 -8.68
CA SER A 753 46.26 0.01 -9.20
C SER A 753 47.09 1.20 -8.79
#